data_AF-G0QV19-F1
#
_entry.id   AF-G0QV19-F1
#
_cell.length_a   1.000
_cell.length_b   1.000
_cell.length_c   1.000
_cell.angle_alpha   90.00
_cell.angle_beta   90.00
_cell.angle_gamma   90.00
#
_symmetry.space_group_name_H-M   'P 1'
#
loop_
_entity.id
_entity.type
_entity.pdbx_description
1 polymer ?
#
loop_
_entity_poly.entity_id
_entity_poly.type
_entity_poly.pdbx_seq_one_letter_code
_entity_poly.pdbx_strand_id
1 'polypeptide(L)'
;MDFMIFLKWSSDWSTYNNQPSIITLMINLPLKGADPGEVPLWGDGTIVSIICILIMLIPKPLLIYYDQKRKYKKVNKRGSRNQMQLQQQLRAFQQMNLLNANIDQVNNDHKDEHSDEEKDIEIQVHSNPQKDILQESEHKEEESLGELFIHQIIETIEFALGSISNTASYLRLWALSLAHEQLAEVFFEKGIKSSIENGDIVGLFFGFLIFAIATFGVLMCMDIMECFLHTLRLHWDLFNKFIKISDNNYNQPPPKNLQDNINQLFDQDKDKFIGEFVCDDYVIIRGYINGTGKQLRLYYTKLEPKQGKKATICIVHGFGEHSGRFLHIADRFAKVGFVVQLVDLRGFGYSGGPRGASTIEELHQDICTLLKQANKDLPLYLYGHSLGGQLVITLVMRNPLLNIAGVIITSALIGFPKDRKINFLKTFLLKSLGKKLEDIVVNSMIHPTALTKNDEYIKKCFGDRLMIPFLGMNMAKNILEGIEYVIPNAFKFQFPCIIIHGQKDMVTNHHDSIAFYNKCSRFFFLFFLYFFNINEISIDKTLKLFENGYHELQHDDEFEELIECIICWINQRYTNAKNFGLIGQIKCGLKRYNKKSRKYKFALFFLILIYIYYLYKFRQHSLFGKQQKKILLSPFLNL
;
A
#
# COMPACT_ATOMS: atom_id res chain seq x y z
N MET A 1 -1.70 -37.76 15.22
CA MET A 1 -0.80 -38.09 14.09
C MET A 1 0.56 -38.52 14.62
N ASP A 2 1.28 -37.68 15.35
CA ASP A 2 2.61 -38.02 15.94
C ASP A 2 2.58 -39.30 16.79
N PHE A 3 1.48 -39.50 17.51
CA PHE A 3 1.22 -40.74 18.27
C PHE A 3 1.15 -42.00 17.39
N MET A 4 0.57 -41.94 16.19
CA MET A 4 0.48 -43.09 15.27
C MET A 4 1.82 -43.41 14.61
N ILE A 5 2.61 -42.37 14.31
CA ILE A 5 3.98 -42.52 13.80
C ILE A 5 4.85 -43.19 14.87
N PHE A 6 4.78 -42.68 16.10
CA PHE A 6 5.49 -43.23 17.24
C PHE A 6 5.10 -44.69 17.50
N LEU A 7 3.80 -45.02 17.52
CA LEU A 7 3.32 -46.39 17.71
C LEU A 7 3.78 -47.35 16.61
N LYS A 8 3.69 -46.94 15.34
CA LYS A 8 4.19 -47.77 14.24
C LYS A 8 5.69 -48.03 14.40
N TRP A 9 6.46 -47.03 14.79
CA TRP A 9 7.92 -47.17 14.90
C TRP A 9 8.38 -47.85 16.20
N SER A 10 7.51 -47.94 17.20
CA SER A 10 7.79 -48.62 18.47
C SER A 10 7.32 -50.07 18.51
N SER A 11 6.69 -50.56 17.43
CA SER A 11 6.13 -51.91 17.36
C SER A 11 6.96 -52.82 16.46
N ASP A 12 7.10 -54.09 16.83
CA ASP A 12 7.85 -55.07 16.05
C ASP A 12 6.96 -55.67 14.95
N TRP A 13 7.28 -55.37 13.69
CA TRP A 13 6.51 -55.80 12.51
C TRP A 13 7.10 -57.01 11.80
N SER A 14 8.17 -57.61 12.34
CA SER A 14 8.91 -58.73 11.72
C SER A 14 8.07 -59.99 11.46
N THR A 15 6.91 -60.13 12.11
CA THR A 15 6.02 -61.30 12.05
C THR A 15 4.83 -61.16 11.09
N TYR A 16 4.61 -59.99 10.47
CA TYR A 16 3.43 -59.72 9.63
C TYR A 16 3.84 -59.43 8.18
N ASN A 17 3.26 -60.17 7.21
CA ASN A 17 3.57 -60.03 5.77
C ASN A 17 3.05 -58.73 5.14
N ASN A 18 2.03 -58.09 5.73
CA ASN A 18 1.44 -56.84 5.24
C ASN A 18 1.55 -55.76 6.33
N GLN A 19 2.59 -54.92 6.25
CA GLN A 19 2.76 -53.80 7.17
C GLN A 19 1.79 -52.66 6.78
N PRO A 20 1.01 -52.10 7.72
CA PRO A 20 0.07 -51.03 7.42
C PRO A 20 0.80 -49.75 6.98
N SER A 21 0.38 -49.19 5.85
CA SER A 21 0.87 -47.89 5.39
C SER A 21 0.27 -46.79 6.27
N ILE A 22 1.11 -45.90 6.82
CA ILE A 22 0.63 -44.76 7.63
C ILE A 22 -0.29 -43.88 6.79
N ILE A 23 0.03 -43.72 5.50
CA ILE A 23 -0.74 -42.89 4.57
C ILE A 23 -2.11 -43.53 4.32
N THR A 24 -2.14 -44.84 4.05
CA THR A 24 -3.39 -45.58 3.80
C THR A 24 -4.27 -45.58 5.04
N LEU A 25 -3.68 -45.81 6.22
CA LEU A 25 -4.39 -45.74 7.49
C LEU A 25 -4.93 -44.33 7.78
N MET A 26 -4.18 -43.27 7.46
CA MET A 26 -4.64 -41.88 7.63
C MET A 26 -5.75 -41.48 6.67
N ILE A 27 -5.76 -42.03 5.45
CA ILE A 27 -6.82 -41.80 4.46
C ILE A 27 -8.08 -42.60 4.84
N ASN A 28 -7.93 -43.84 5.29
CA ASN A 28 -9.05 -44.73 5.57
C ASN A 28 -9.72 -44.47 6.93
N LEU A 29 -9.00 -43.90 7.91
CA LEU A 29 -9.52 -43.64 9.26
C LEU A 29 -10.81 -42.77 9.25
N PRO A 30 -10.90 -41.65 8.49
CA PRO A 30 -12.10 -40.83 8.45
C PRO A 30 -13.12 -41.27 7.39
N LEU A 31 -12.72 -42.03 6.36
CA LEU A 31 -13.52 -42.25 5.15
C LEU A 31 -14.14 -43.64 5.02
N LYS A 32 -13.49 -44.70 5.51
CA LYS A 32 -13.95 -46.10 5.31
C LYS A 32 -14.00 -46.95 6.57
N GLY A 33 -13.41 -46.49 7.69
CA GLY A 33 -13.10 -47.40 8.79
C GLY A 33 -11.97 -48.36 8.40
N ALA A 34 -11.59 -49.27 9.31
CA ALA A 34 -10.48 -50.21 9.07
C ALA A 34 -10.73 -51.06 7.81
N ASP A 35 -9.75 -51.07 6.90
CA ASP A 35 -9.82 -51.83 5.64
C ASP A 35 -9.72 -53.34 5.95
N PRO A 36 -10.61 -54.22 5.45
CA PRO A 36 -10.62 -55.65 5.81
C PRO A 36 -9.37 -56.44 5.36
N GLY A 37 -8.47 -55.83 4.58
CA GLY A 37 -7.24 -56.45 4.07
C GLY A 37 -5.94 -56.01 4.76
N GLU A 38 -5.96 -55.02 5.66
CA GLU A 38 -4.78 -54.54 6.39
C GLU A 38 -4.92 -54.82 7.90
N VAL A 39 -3.83 -55.23 8.56
CA VAL A 39 -3.82 -55.43 10.02
C VAL A 39 -3.98 -54.06 10.69
N PRO A 40 -5.02 -53.84 11.52
CA PRO A 40 -5.22 -52.56 12.18
C PRO A 40 -4.07 -52.28 13.15
N LEU A 41 -3.63 -51.01 13.23
CA LEU A 41 -2.52 -50.57 14.10
C LEU A 41 -2.83 -50.78 15.61
N TRP A 42 -4.10 -50.95 15.96
CA TRP A 42 -4.66 -51.01 17.32
C TRP A 42 -6.14 -51.43 17.26
N GLY A 43 -6.50 -52.58 17.86
CA GLY A 43 -7.88 -53.03 18.10
C GLY A 43 -8.92 -52.76 17.00
N ASP A 44 -10.19 -52.55 17.40
CA ASP A 44 -11.26 -52.10 16.52
C ASP A 44 -11.10 -50.60 16.20
N GLY A 45 -10.24 -50.28 15.21
CA GLY A 45 -9.94 -48.91 14.77
C GLY A 45 -11.16 -48.08 14.32
N THR A 46 -12.31 -48.74 14.11
CA THR A 46 -13.62 -48.13 13.85
C THR A 46 -14.20 -47.38 15.06
N ILE A 47 -13.95 -47.84 16.29
CA ILE A 47 -14.46 -47.16 17.49
C ILE A 47 -13.74 -45.83 17.69
N VAL A 48 -12.42 -45.82 17.48
CA VAL A 48 -11.60 -44.61 17.62
C VAL A 48 -11.95 -43.58 16.54
N SER A 49 -12.20 -43.99 15.30
CA SER A 49 -12.60 -43.06 14.24
C SER A 49 -13.96 -42.42 14.52
N ILE A 50 -14.93 -43.19 15.00
CA ILE A 50 -16.26 -42.68 15.39
C ILE A 50 -16.13 -41.64 16.52
N ILE A 51 -15.33 -41.91 17.55
CA ILE A 51 -15.11 -40.97 18.66
C ILE A 51 -14.45 -39.67 18.16
N CYS A 52 -13.44 -39.76 17.29
CA CYS A 52 -12.78 -38.58 16.73
C CYS A 52 -13.73 -37.72 15.88
N ILE A 53 -14.57 -38.34 15.04
CA ILE A 53 -15.55 -37.62 14.21
C ILE A 53 -16.58 -36.92 15.10
N LEU A 54 -17.08 -37.59 16.16
CA LEU A 54 -18.02 -36.98 17.11
C LEU A 54 -17.41 -35.76 17.84
N ILE A 55 -16.14 -35.84 18.24
CA ILE A 55 -15.42 -34.73 18.88
C ILE A 55 -15.23 -33.55 17.93
N MET A 56 -15.06 -33.78 16.62
CA MET A 56 -14.89 -32.71 15.64
C MET A 56 -16.21 -32.03 15.23
N LEU A 57 -17.31 -32.78 15.23
CA LEU A 57 -18.59 -32.34 14.66
C LEU A 57 -19.52 -31.67 15.68
N ILE A 58 -19.47 -32.07 16.95
CA ILE A 58 -20.46 -31.67 17.97
C ILE A 58 -20.15 -30.33 18.68
N PRO A 59 -18.91 -30.01 19.11
CA PRO A 59 -18.67 -28.89 20.02
C PRO A 59 -18.99 -27.51 19.42
N LYS A 60 -18.59 -27.26 18.17
CA LYS A 60 -18.70 -25.95 17.52
C LYS A 60 -20.16 -25.52 17.26
N PRO A 61 -21.05 -26.36 16.69
CA PRO A 61 -22.45 -25.99 16.50
C PRO A 61 -23.18 -25.77 17.83
N LEU A 62 -22.89 -26.57 18.86
CA LEU A 62 -23.46 -26.34 20.20
C LEU A 62 -23.02 -24.99 20.81
N LEU A 63 -21.77 -24.60 20.59
CA LEU A 63 -21.21 -23.36 21.13
C LEU A 63 -21.78 -22.13 20.41
N ILE A 64 -21.94 -22.20 19.09
CA ILE A 64 -22.58 -21.15 18.27
C ILE A 64 -24.06 -21.02 18.63
N TYR A 65 -24.79 -22.14 18.76
CA TYR A 65 -26.19 -22.15 19.19
C TYR A 65 -26.36 -21.50 20.57
N TYR A 66 -25.46 -21.82 21.52
CA TYR A 66 -25.50 -21.23 22.85
C TYR A 66 -25.21 -19.71 22.82
N ASP A 67 -24.27 -19.25 21.98
CA ASP A 67 -23.94 -17.83 21.84
C ASP A 67 -25.08 -17.05 21.16
N GLN A 68 -25.72 -17.61 20.12
CA GLN A 68 -26.90 -17.03 19.48
C GLN A 68 -28.05 -16.85 20.49
N LYS A 69 -28.35 -17.88 21.30
CA LYS A 69 -29.38 -17.80 22.36
C LYS A 69 -29.04 -16.75 23.43
N ARG A 70 -27.75 -16.57 23.74
CA ARG A 70 -27.26 -15.56 24.70
C ARG A 70 -27.37 -14.14 24.14
N LYS A 71 -27.09 -13.93 22.85
CA LYS A 71 -27.27 -12.65 22.14
C LYS A 71 -28.75 -12.29 22.01
N TYR A 72 -29.61 -13.24 21.65
CA TYR A 72 -31.06 -13.04 21.55
C TYR A 72 -31.66 -12.57 22.90
N LYS A 73 -31.31 -13.22 24.01
CA LYS A 73 -31.73 -12.77 25.36
C LYS A 73 -31.25 -11.36 25.72
N LYS A 74 -30.04 -10.94 25.27
CA LYS A 74 -29.52 -9.59 25.52
C LYS A 74 -30.23 -8.53 24.66
N VAL A 75 -30.53 -8.83 23.41
CA VAL A 75 -31.24 -7.92 22.49
C VAL A 75 -32.68 -7.69 22.97
N ASN A 76 -33.41 -8.75 23.35
CA ASN A 76 -34.78 -8.62 23.84
C ASN A 76 -34.85 -7.79 25.14
N LYS A 77 -33.87 -7.97 26.05
CA LYS A 77 -33.78 -7.19 27.29
C LYS A 77 -33.45 -5.70 27.06
N ARG A 78 -32.78 -5.37 25.95
CA ARG A 78 -32.49 -3.98 25.53
C ARG A 78 -33.69 -3.35 24.82
N GLY A 79 -34.39 -4.11 23.98
CA GLY A 79 -35.63 -3.70 23.31
C GLY A 79 -36.72 -3.30 24.29
N SER A 80 -36.99 -4.12 25.32
CA SER A 80 -38.00 -3.78 26.35
C SER A 80 -37.64 -2.53 27.17
N ARG A 81 -36.35 -2.22 27.37
CA ARG A 81 -35.92 -0.98 28.04
C ARG A 81 -36.18 0.26 27.18
N ASN A 82 -35.86 0.19 25.89
CA ASN A 82 -36.06 1.30 24.96
C ASN A 82 -37.56 1.59 24.74
N GLN A 83 -38.39 0.54 24.69
CA GLN A 83 -39.85 0.70 24.59
C GLN A 83 -40.45 1.38 25.82
N MET A 84 -39.98 1.03 27.01
CA MET A 84 -40.43 1.64 28.27
C MET A 84 -40.00 3.12 28.37
N GLN A 85 -38.81 3.46 27.87
CA GLN A 85 -38.32 4.84 27.80
C GLN A 85 -39.12 5.69 26.80
N LEU A 86 -39.43 5.15 25.62
CA LEU A 86 -40.23 5.83 24.60
C LEU A 86 -41.66 6.09 25.11
N GLN A 87 -42.23 5.12 25.84
CA GLN A 87 -43.57 5.27 26.44
C GLN A 87 -43.59 6.30 27.58
N GLN A 88 -42.49 6.45 28.32
CA GLN A 88 -42.33 7.54 29.30
C GLN A 88 -42.20 8.91 28.62
N GLN A 89 -41.44 9.02 27.53
CA GLN A 89 -41.29 10.26 26.77
C GLN A 89 -42.60 10.70 26.12
N LEU A 90 -43.40 9.78 25.57
CA LEU A 90 -44.72 10.07 25.01
C LEU A 90 -45.70 10.58 26.07
N ARG A 91 -45.68 10.01 27.28
CA ARG A 91 -46.49 10.51 28.40
C ARG A 91 -46.07 11.92 28.82
N ALA A 92 -44.76 12.18 28.90
CA ALA A 92 -44.25 13.52 29.22
C ALA A 92 -44.65 14.55 28.16
N PHE A 93 -44.61 14.18 26.88
CA PHE A 93 -45.06 15.03 25.77
C PHE A 93 -46.56 15.33 25.83
N GLN A 94 -47.40 14.33 26.13
CA GLN A 94 -48.84 14.54 26.33
C GLN A 94 -49.13 15.47 27.54
N GLN A 95 -48.35 15.33 28.62
CA GLN A 95 -48.47 16.20 29.79
C GLN A 95 -48.07 17.65 29.48
N MET A 96 -47.03 17.85 28.68
CA MET A 96 -46.62 19.17 28.20
C MET A 96 -47.68 19.83 27.31
N ASN A 97 -48.34 19.06 26.44
CA ASN A 97 -49.42 19.57 25.61
C ASN A 97 -50.66 19.97 26.42
N LEU A 98 -50.97 19.25 27.50
CA LEU A 98 -52.05 19.64 28.42
C LEU A 98 -51.70 20.88 29.24
N LEU A 99 -50.43 21.06 29.61
CA LEU A 99 -49.94 22.29 30.25
C LEU A 99 -50.02 23.49 29.30
N ASN A 100 -49.63 23.33 28.03
CA ASN A 100 -49.72 24.38 27.04
C ASN A 100 -51.17 24.75 26.71
N ALA A 101 -52.08 23.77 26.61
CA ALA A 101 -53.51 24.04 26.41
C ALA A 101 -54.14 24.82 27.58
N ASN A 102 -53.68 24.59 28.82
CA ASN A 102 -54.11 25.38 29.98
C ASN A 102 -53.49 26.78 30.00
N ILE A 103 -52.29 26.98 29.44
CA ILE A 103 -51.66 28.30 29.30
C ILE A 103 -52.37 29.13 28.21
N ASP A 104 -52.82 28.49 27.13
CA ASP A 104 -53.58 29.14 26.07
C ASP A 104 -54.99 29.56 26.51
N GLN A 105 -55.60 28.86 27.47
CA GLN A 105 -56.85 29.31 28.10
C GLN A 105 -56.65 30.50 29.07
N VAL A 106 -55.48 30.65 29.68
CA VAL A 106 -55.17 31.79 30.57
C VAL A 106 -54.76 33.05 29.79
N ASN A 107 -54.25 32.90 28.56
CA ASN A 107 -53.82 34.03 27.73
C ASN A 107 -54.94 34.62 26.83
N ASN A 108 -56.11 33.99 26.73
CA ASN A 108 -57.21 34.43 25.86
C ASN A 108 -58.23 35.39 26.50
N ASP A 109 -57.99 35.91 27.71
CA ASP A 109 -58.86 36.93 28.32
C ASP A 109 -58.59 38.37 27.83
N HIS A 110 -57.65 38.59 26.90
CA HIS A 110 -57.36 39.92 26.34
C HIS A 110 -57.00 39.91 24.85
N LYS A 111 -58.01 39.99 23.98
CA LYS A 111 -58.25 41.10 23.01
C LYS A 111 -59.00 40.65 21.75
N ASP A 112 -59.93 41.53 21.37
CA ASP A 112 -60.88 41.49 20.27
C ASP A 112 -60.30 41.62 18.84
N GLU A 113 -61.11 41.14 17.89
CA GLU A 113 -61.33 41.57 16.49
C GLU A 113 -60.13 41.65 15.51
N HIS A 114 -60.05 40.69 14.57
CA HIS A 114 -60.33 40.91 13.12
C HIS A 114 -60.01 39.69 12.21
N SER A 115 -61.02 39.32 11.42
CA SER A 115 -61.08 38.72 10.06
C SER A 115 -59.99 37.79 9.49
N ASP A 116 -60.46 36.56 9.22
CA ASP A 116 -60.43 35.77 7.97
C ASP A 116 -59.15 35.19 7.34
N GLU A 117 -59.35 33.91 6.94
CA GLU A 117 -58.58 33.02 6.06
C GLU A 117 -57.39 32.24 6.67
N GLU A 118 -57.64 30.99 7.09
CA GLU A 118 -56.64 29.94 6.88
C GLU A 118 -57.25 28.53 6.74
N LYS A 119 -56.68 27.78 5.78
CA LYS A 119 -57.15 26.54 5.17
C LYS A 119 -57.03 25.33 6.10
N ASP A 120 -57.99 24.42 5.96
CA ASP A 120 -57.95 23.06 6.47
C ASP A 120 -56.66 22.32 6.08
N ILE A 121 -55.95 21.79 7.09
CA ILE A 121 -54.98 20.70 6.92
C ILE A 121 -55.43 19.54 7.81
N GLU A 122 -56.30 18.69 7.27
CA GLU A 122 -56.47 17.33 7.76
C GLU A 122 -55.18 16.53 7.47
N ILE A 123 -54.40 16.26 8.51
CA ILE A 123 -53.35 15.24 8.44
C ILE A 123 -53.99 13.89 8.77
N GLN A 124 -54.36 13.15 7.72
CA GLN A 124 -54.61 11.71 7.80
C GLN A 124 -53.32 10.98 8.19
N VAL A 125 -53.23 10.56 9.46
CA VAL A 125 -52.22 9.59 9.89
C VAL A 125 -52.70 8.20 9.48
N HIS A 126 -52.35 7.78 8.26
CA HIS A 126 -52.48 6.40 7.80
C HIS A 126 -51.09 5.78 7.62
N SER A 127 -50.65 5.06 8.65
CA SER A 127 -49.79 3.86 8.56
C SER A 127 -49.52 3.39 9.98
N ASN A 128 -50.07 2.23 10.33
CA ASN A 128 -49.94 1.63 11.64
C ASN A 128 -48.61 0.84 11.68
N PRO A 129 -47.52 1.34 12.30
CA PRO A 129 -46.19 0.72 12.26
C PRO A 129 -46.14 -0.60 13.05
N GLN A 130 -47.23 -0.93 13.74
CA GLN A 130 -47.32 -2.03 14.67
C GLN A 130 -47.52 -3.40 13.99
N LYS A 131 -47.99 -3.43 12.74
CA LYS A 131 -48.12 -4.68 11.97
C LYS A 131 -46.84 -5.07 11.23
N ASP A 132 -46.11 -4.09 10.69
CA ASP A 132 -44.88 -4.36 9.92
C ASP A 132 -43.71 -4.77 10.83
N ILE A 133 -43.64 -4.24 12.05
CA ILE A 133 -42.59 -4.62 13.03
C ILE A 133 -42.83 -6.02 13.62
N LEU A 134 -44.09 -6.44 13.76
CA LEU A 134 -44.41 -7.79 14.23
C LEU A 134 -44.15 -8.84 13.13
N GLN A 135 -44.43 -8.52 11.86
CA GLN A 135 -44.13 -9.40 10.72
C GLN A 135 -42.64 -9.51 10.40
N GLU A 136 -41.83 -8.45 10.60
CA GLU A 136 -40.37 -8.54 10.43
C GLU A 136 -39.67 -9.35 11.55
N SER A 137 -40.33 -9.56 12.69
CA SER A 137 -39.76 -10.31 13.81
C SER A 137 -39.97 -11.83 13.74
N GLU A 138 -40.94 -12.29 12.94
CA GLU A 138 -41.17 -13.72 12.69
C GLU A 138 -40.38 -14.26 11.48
N HIS A 139 -39.87 -13.38 10.60
CA HIS A 139 -39.15 -13.77 9.37
C HIS A 139 -37.62 -13.75 9.45
N LYS A 140 -37.02 -13.47 10.62
CA LYS A 140 -35.62 -13.85 10.84
C LYS A 140 -35.60 -15.31 11.24
N GLU A 141 -35.57 -16.16 10.20
CA GLU A 141 -35.32 -17.60 10.29
C GLU A 141 -34.34 -17.87 11.43
N GLU A 142 -34.80 -18.63 12.44
CA GLU A 142 -33.89 -19.44 13.21
C GLU A 142 -33.07 -20.21 12.18
N GLU A 143 -31.79 -19.86 11.97
CA GLU A 143 -30.86 -20.71 11.22
C GLU A 143 -31.08 -22.12 11.78
N SER A 144 -31.69 -22.97 10.96
CA SER A 144 -32.12 -24.29 11.41
C SER A 144 -30.88 -24.96 11.95
N LEU A 145 -30.95 -25.55 13.15
CA LEU A 145 -29.84 -26.34 13.70
C LEU A 145 -29.29 -27.30 12.62
N GLY A 146 -30.16 -27.79 11.73
CA GLY A 146 -29.77 -28.56 10.55
C GLY A 146 -28.79 -27.86 9.61
N GLU A 147 -28.97 -26.58 9.29
CA GLU A 147 -28.05 -25.81 8.43
C GLU A 147 -26.69 -25.60 9.09
N LEU A 148 -26.68 -25.32 10.40
CA LEU A 148 -25.44 -25.20 11.18
C LEU A 148 -24.66 -26.53 11.20
N PHE A 149 -25.36 -27.66 11.31
CA PHE A 149 -24.76 -29.00 11.23
C PHE A 149 -24.28 -29.32 9.82
N ILE A 150 -25.00 -28.95 8.76
CA ILE A 150 -24.56 -29.14 7.36
C ILE A 150 -23.26 -28.36 7.10
N HIS A 151 -23.19 -27.10 7.51
CA HIS A 151 -21.98 -26.29 7.35
C HIS A 151 -20.80 -26.88 8.14
N GLN A 152 -21.05 -27.35 9.37
CA GLN A 152 -20.03 -28.00 10.19
C GLN A 152 -19.51 -29.32 9.58
N ILE A 153 -20.38 -30.10 8.93
CA ILE A 153 -19.97 -31.32 8.22
C ILE A 153 -19.00 -30.96 7.08
N ILE A 154 -19.32 -29.93 6.30
CA ILE A 154 -18.47 -29.47 5.19
C ILE A 154 -17.10 -29.02 5.72
N GLU A 155 -17.06 -28.17 6.75
CA GLU A 155 -15.80 -27.73 7.36
C GLU A 155 -14.98 -28.90 7.94
N THR A 156 -15.64 -29.93 8.45
CA THR A 156 -14.96 -31.14 8.97
C THR A 156 -14.32 -31.95 7.85
N ILE A 157 -15.02 -32.10 6.72
CA ILE A 157 -14.49 -32.77 5.51
C ILE A 157 -13.31 -31.98 4.93
N GLU A 158 -13.44 -30.65 4.81
CA GLU A 158 -12.36 -29.78 4.35
C GLU A 158 -11.12 -29.86 5.25
N PHE A 159 -11.32 -29.87 6.57
CA PHE A 159 -10.21 -30.02 7.52
C PHE A 159 -9.52 -31.38 7.40
N ALA A 160 -10.27 -32.46 7.23
CA ALA A 160 -9.71 -33.80 7.05
C ALA A 160 -8.92 -33.91 5.74
N LEU A 161 -9.49 -33.45 4.62
CA LEU A 161 -8.81 -33.42 3.31
C LEU A 161 -7.59 -32.50 3.31
N GLY A 162 -7.68 -31.34 3.96
CA GLY A 162 -6.58 -30.40 4.14
C GLY A 162 -5.44 -31.01 4.98
N SER A 163 -5.77 -31.75 6.04
CA SER A 163 -4.78 -32.45 6.87
C SER A 163 -4.04 -33.54 6.10
N ILE A 164 -4.77 -34.35 5.31
CA ILE A 164 -4.19 -35.40 4.45
C ILE A 164 -3.27 -34.78 3.37
N SER A 165 -3.73 -33.73 2.69
CA SER A 165 -2.96 -33.02 1.66
C SER A 165 -1.65 -32.43 2.22
N ASN A 166 -1.73 -31.84 3.42
CA ASN A 166 -0.56 -31.32 4.10
C ASN A 166 0.44 -32.44 4.45
N THR A 167 -0.01 -33.54 5.04
CA THR A 167 0.86 -34.67 5.40
C THR A 167 1.52 -35.32 4.17
N ALA A 168 0.77 -35.51 3.08
CA ALA A 168 1.32 -36.02 1.82
C ALA A 168 2.42 -35.11 1.25
N SER A 169 2.34 -33.80 1.49
CA SER A 169 3.36 -32.84 1.06
C SER A 169 4.63 -32.90 1.89
N TYR A 170 4.55 -33.12 3.21
CA TYR A 170 5.73 -33.33 4.06
C TYR A 170 6.42 -34.66 3.79
N LEU A 171 5.66 -35.74 3.53
CA LEU A 171 6.25 -37.03 3.17
C LEU A 171 7.01 -36.98 1.84
N ARG A 172 6.60 -36.11 0.91
CA ARG A 172 7.35 -35.86 -0.34
C ARG A 172 8.69 -35.16 -0.11
N LEU A 173 8.74 -34.22 0.83
CA LEU A 173 9.99 -33.56 1.23
C LEU A 173 10.92 -34.52 1.97
N TRP A 174 10.37 -35.37 2.85
CA TRP A 174 11.14 -36.42 3.51
C TRP A 174 11.69 -37.47 2.52
N ALA A 175 10.91 -37.86 1.51
CA ALA A 175 11.40 -38.75 0.46
C ALA A 175 12.56 -38.12 -0.34
N LEU A 176 12.52 -36.80 -0.54
CA LEU A 176 13.62 -36.05 -1.19
C LEU A 176 14.88 -36.02 -0.31
N SER A 177 14.74 -35.84 1.01
CA SER A 177 15.90 -35.88 1.92
C SER A 177 16.53 -37.28 1.99
N LEU A 178 15.70 -38.34 1.94
CA LEU A 178 16.18 -39.73 1.88
C LEU A 178 16.92 -40.02 0.56
N ALA A 179 16.41 -39.52 -0.57
CA ALA A 179 17.09 -39.63 -1.86
C ALA A 179 18.42 -38.87 -1.89
N HIS A 180 18.51 -37.72 -1.19
CA HIS A 180 19.76 -36.98 -1.04
C HIS A 180 20.81 -37.76 -0.24
N GLU A 181 20.42 -38.38 0.88
CA GLU A 181 21.32 -39.21 1.67
C GLU A 181 21.97 -40.32 0.82
N GLN A 182 21.14 -41.03 0.04
CA GLN A 182 21.59 -42.08 -0.88
C GLN A 182 22.51 -41.53 -1.98
N LEU A 183 22.19 -40.36 -2.54
CA LEU A 183 23.02 -39.74 -3.58
C LEU A 183 24.37 -39.24 -3.03
N ALA A 184 24.39 -38.70 -1.80
CA ALA A 184 25.60 -38.27 -1.12
C ALA A 184 26.52 -39.46 -0.84
N GLU A 185 25.97 -40.61 -0.43
CA GLU A 185 26.71 -41.86 -0.26
C GLU A 185 27.38 -42.29 -1.57
N VAL A 186 26.66 -42.29 -2.69
CA VAL A 186 27.22 -42.64 -4.02
C VAL A 186 28.36 -41.70 -4.43
N PHE A 187 28.22 -40.39 -4.20
CA PHE A 187 29.28 -39.43 -4.50
C PHE A 187 30.49 -39.57 -3.57
N PHE A 188 30.27 -39.91 -2.30
CA PHE A 188 31.34 -40.19 -1.35
C PHE A 188 32.11 -41.45 -1.76
N GLU A 189 31.41 -42.53 -2.10
CA GLU A 189 32.04 -43.78 -2.54
C GLU A 189 32.80 -43.64 -3.87
N LYS A 190 32.16 -43.06 -4.89
CA LYS A 190 32.76 -42.95 -6.22
C LYS A 190 33.79 -41.84 -6.35
N GLY A 191 33.67 -40.77 -5.57
CA GLY A 191 34.56 -39.62 -5.64
C GLY A 191 35.72 -39.68 -4.63
N ILE A 192 35.41 -39.89 -3.35
CA ILE A 192 36.42 -39.80 -2.28
C ILE A 192 37.04 -41.16 -2.01
N LYS A 193 36.24 -42.20 -1.75
CA LYS A 193 36.73 -43.54 -1.37
C LYS A 193 37.59 -44.18 -2.48
N SER A 194 37.12 -44.12 -3.73
CA SER A 194 37.88 -44.59 -4.90
C SER A 194 39.22 -43.86 -5.09
N SER A 195 39.29 -42.54 -4.88
CA SER A 195 40.54 -41.79 -5.00
C SER A 195 41.51 -42.03 -3.85
N ILE A 196 41.01 -42.32 -2.64
CA ILE A 196 41.83 -42.74 -1.49
C ILE A 196 42.46 -44.10 -1.76
N GLU A 197 41.69 -45.07 -2.27
CA GLU A 197 42.17 -46.43 -2.56
C GLU A 197 43.22 -46.45 -3.67
N ASN A 198 43.11 -45.56 -4.66
CA ASN A 198 44.06 -45.45 -5.77
C ASN A 198 45.28 -44.57 -5.49
N GLY A 199 45.34 -43.89 -4.33
CA GLY A 199 46.47 -43.01 -3.95
C GLY A 199 46.64 -41.75 -4.81
N ASP A 200 45.62 -41.36 -5.58
CA ASP A 200 45.67 -40.18 -6.46
C ASP A 200 45.30 -38.91 -5.70
N ILE A 201 46.33 -38.14 -5.30
CA ILE A 201 46.20 -36.89 -4.55
C ILE A 201 45.45 -35.82 -5.36
N VAL A 202 45.60 -35.81 -6.68
CA VAL A 202 44.93 -34.83 -7.55
C VAL A 202 43.45 -35.20 -7.69
N GLY A 203 43.16 -36.47 -7.94
CA GLY A 203 41.80 -37.02 -7.93
C GLY A 203 41.06 -36.77 -6.63
N LEU A 204 41.74 -36.92 -5.48
CA LEU A 204 41.17 -36.65 -4.15
C LEU A 204 40.74 -35.18 -4.00
N PHE A 205 41.56 -34.22 -4.43
CA PHE A 205 41.25 -32.79 -4.33
C PHE A 205 40.03 -32.43 -5.18
N PHE A 206 39.95 -32.91 -6.41
CA PHE A 206 38.80 -32.67 -7.30
C PHE A 206 37.55 -33.43 -6.85
N GLY A 207 37.70 -34.67 -6.38
CA GLY A 207 36.62 -35.48 -5.84
C GLY A 207 35.98 -34.84 -4.60
N PHE A 208 36.79 -34.33 -3.68
CA PHE A 208 36.31 -33.59 -2.52
C PHE A 208 35.61 -32.29 -2.90
N LEU A 209 36.14 -31.54 -3.88
CA LEU A 209 35.52 -30.30 -4.35
C LEU A 209 34.13 -30.54 -4.96
N ILE A 210 33.99 -31.59 -5.80
CA ILE A 210 32.72 -31.97 -6.41
C ILE A 210 31.72 -32.42 -5.33
N PHE A 211 32.16 -33.25 -4.39
CA PHE A 211 31.33 -33.70 -3.27
C PHE A 211 30.85 -32.50 -2.43
N ALA A 212 31.75 -31.60 -2.04
CA ALA A 212 31.42 -30.42 -1.24
C ALA A 212 30.44 -29.47 -1.96
N ILE A 213 30.62 -29.24 -3.26
CA ILE A 213 29.70 -28.40 -4.05
C ILE A 213 28.33 -29.08 -4.20
N ALA A 214 28.30 -30.39 -4.44
CA ALA A 214 27.04 -31.14 -4.57
C ALA A 214 26.26 -31.12 -3.24
N THR A 215 26.92 -31.43 -2.13
CA THR A 215 26.29 -31.41 -0.79
C THR A 215 25.84 -30.00 -0.41
N PHE A 216 26.68 -28.97 -0.60
CA PHE A 216 26.31 -27.59 -0.28
C PHE A 216 25.16 -27.07 -1.17
N GLY A 217 25.20 -27.39 -2.47
CA GLY A 217 24.15 -27.01 -3.41
C GLY A 217 22.80 -27.66 -3.08
N VAL A 218 22.81 -28.94 -2.72
CA VAL A 218 21.57 -29.63 -2.36
C VAL A 218 21.04 -29.16 -1.00
N LEU A 219 21.88 -28.99 0.02
CA LEU A 219 21.45 -28.45 1.32
C LEU A 219 20.83 -27.05 1.18
N MET A 220 21.47 -26.15 0.42
CA MET A 220 20.93 -24.81 0.20
C MET A 220 19.62 -24.83 -0.59
N CYS A 221 19.49 -25.68 -1.61
CA CYS A 221 18.25 -25.76 -2.38
C CYS A 221 17.11 -26.43 -1.61
N MET A 222 17.40 -27.48 -0.84
CA MET A 222 16.39 -28.23 -0.08
C MET A 222 15.85 -27.39 1.09
N ASP A 223 16.71 -26.78 1.90
CA ASP A 223 16.28 -25.94 3.03
C ASP A 223 15.49 -24.72 2.56
N ILE A 224 15.89 -24.12 1.43
CA ILE A 224 15.15 -23.01 0.81
C ILE A 224 13.81 -23.49 0.26
N MET A 225 13.74 -24.67 -0.38
CA MET A 225 12.49 -25.24 -0.88
C MET A 225 11.53 -25.57 0.26
N GLU A 226 12.02 -26.11 1.37
CA GLU A 226 11.23 -26.38 2.59
C GLU A 226 10.67 -25.08 3.18
N CYS A 227 11.53 -24.07 3.39
CA CYS A 227 11.09 -22.77 3.88
C CYS A 227 10.10 -22.09 2.91
N PHE A 228 10.32 -22.23 1.60
CA PHE A 228 9.47 -21.67 0.55
C PHE A 228 8.09 -22.32 0.52
N LEU A 229 8.01 -23.65 0.53
CA LEU A 229 6.75 -24.39 0.57
C LEU A 229 6.00 -24.16 1.88
N HIS A 230 6.72 -24.04 3.00
CA HIS A 230 6.13 -23.65 4.28
C HIS A 230 5.56 -22.23 4.24
N THR A 231 6.28 -21.29 3.61
CA THR A 231 5.81 -19.91 3.41
C THR A 231 4.60 -19.84 2.50
N LEU A 232 4.57 -20.62 1.40
CA LEU A 232 3.41 -20.71 0.51
C LEU A 232 2.18 -21.26 1.23
N ARG A 233 2.37 -22.26 2.10
CA ARG A 233 1.28 -22.78 2.94
C ARG A 233 0.77 -21.72 3.91
N LEU A 234 1.66 -21.01 4.58
CA LEU A 234 1.31 -19.89 5.44
C LEU A 234 0.53 -18.81 4.67
N HIS A 235 0.93 -18.51 3.45
CA HIS A 235 0.25 -17.57 2.57
C HIS A 235 -1.16 -18.05 2.19
N TRP A 236 -1.33 -19.33 1.87
CA TRP A 236 -2.63 -19.94 1.57
C TRP A 236 -3.57 -19.92 2.77
N ASP A 237 -3.07 -20.27 3.96
CA ASP A 237 -3.85 -20.22 5.21
C ASP A 237 -4.20 -18.77 5.58
N LEU A 238 -3.30 -17.82 5.34
CA LEU A 238 -3.57 -16.39 5.50
C LEU A 238 -4.65 -15.94 4.52
N PHE A 239 -4.55 -16.33 3.26
CA PHE A 239 -5.48 -15.98 2.19
C PHE A 239 -6.90 -16.48 2.49
N ASN A 240 -7.04 -17.73 2.95
CA ASN A 240 -8.33 -18.30 3.35
C ASN A 240 -8.93 -17.59 4.58
N LYS A 241 -8.09 -17.21 5.55
CA LYS A 241 -8.53 -16.38 6.70
C LYS A 241 -8.96 -14.99 6.25
N PHE A 242 -8.26 -14.38 5.30
CA PHE A 242 -8.61 -13.06 4.75
C PHE A 242 -9.94 -13.10 3.99
N ILE A 243 -10.23 -14.16 3.24
CA ILE A 243 -11.54 -14.35 2.59
C ILE A 243 -12.65 -14.48 3.63
N LYS A 244 -12.48 -15.31 4.66
CA LYS A 244 -13.47 -15.44 5.75
C LYS A 244 -13.69 -14.15 6.56
N ILE A 245 -12.66 -13.30 6.71
CA ILE A 245 -12.79 -11.97 7.36
C ILE A 245 -13.52 -10.98 6.44
N SER A 246 -13.26 -11.04 5.12
CA SER A 246 -13.97 -10.23 4.14
C SER A 246 -15.47 -10.52 4.15
N ASP A 247 -15.88 -11.79 4.24
CA ASP A 247 -17.30 -12.17 4.26
C ASP A 247 -18.01 -11.73 5.55
N ASN A 248 -17.33 -11.77 6.70
CA ASN A 248 -17.92 -11.32 7.97
C ASN A 248 -18.05 -9.79 8.12
N ASN A 249 -17.32 -9.01 7.32
CA ASN A 249 -17.37 -7.55 7.36
C ASN A 249 -18.47 -6.94 6.46
N TYR A 250 -19.16 -7.75 5.63
CA TYR A 250 -20.25 -7.27 4.79
C TYR A 250 -21.57 -6.99 5.55
N ASN A 251 -21.67 -7.37 6.82
CA ASN A 251 -22.91 -7.29 7.60
C ASN A 251 -22.95 -6.18 8.67
N GLN A 252 -22.08 -5.16 8.60
CA GLN A 252 -22.25 -3.96 9.40
C GLN A 252 -22.90 -2.83 8.57
N PRO A 253 -24.08 -2.31 8.95
CA PRO A 253 -24.60 -1.11 8.31
C PRO A 253 -23.68 0.08 8.61
N PRO A 254 -23.48 0.99 7.65
CA PRO A 254 -22.63 2.15 7.85
C PRO A 254 -23.20 3.04 8.97
N PRO A 255 -22.34 3.76 9.73
CA PRO A 255 -22.80 4.66 10.76
C PRO A 255 -23.69 5.75 10.15
N LYS A 256 -24.90 5.88 10.71
CA LYS A 256 -25.83 6.98 10.43
C LYS A 256 -25.28 8.25 11.09
N ASN A 257 -24.47 9.00 10.34
CA ASN A 257 -24.37 10.47 10.30
C ASN A 257 -23.00 10.88 9.72
N LEU A 258 -22.97 11.26 8.44
CA LEU A 258 -22.06 12.29 7.93
C LEU A 258 -22.62 12.74 6.58
N GLN A 259 -23.38 13.84 6.60
CA GLN A 259 -23.59 14.65 5.40
C GLN A 259 -22.19 15.00 4.85
N ASP A 260 -22.01 14.95 3.52
CA ASP A 260 -20.84 15.42 2.76
C ASP A 260 -19.60 14.50 2.64
N ASN A 261 -19.73 13.36 1.97
CA ASN A 261 -18.55 12.70 1.40
C ASN A 261 -18.86 12.17 -0.01
N ILE A 262 -18.33 12.84 -1.04
CA ILE A 262 -18.34 12.39 -2.45
C ILE A 262 -17.96 10.91 -2.60
N ASN A 263 -17.16 10.37 -1.68
CA ASN A 263 -16.81 8.95 -1.66
C ASN A 263 -18.02 8.03 -1.40
N GLN A 264 -18.97 8.41 -0.53
CA GLN A 264 -20.17 7.62 -0.27
C GLN A 264 -21.07 7.46 -1.51
N LEU A 265 -21.09 8.48 -2.39
CA LEU A 265 -21.82 8.42 -3.66
C LEU A 265 -21.38 7.23 -4.52
N PHE A 266 -20.11 6.86 -4.43
CA PHE A 266 -19.50 5.81 -5.24
C PHE A 266 -19.36 4.48 -4.48
N ASP A 267 -19.28 4.52 -3.15
CA ASP A 267 -19.23 3.30 -2.33
C ASP A 267 -20.60 2.58 -2.27
N GLN A 268 -21.70 3.33 -2.38
CA GLN A 268 -23.07 2.78 -2.28
C GLN A 268 -23.59 2.16 -3.59
N ASP A 269 -23.02 2.52 -4.73
CA ASP A 269 -23.55 2.17 -6.05
C ASP A 269 -22.42 1.68 -6.98
N LYS A 270 -22.29 0.36 -7.09
CA LYS A 270 -21.22 -0.30 -7.87
C LYS A 270 -21.30 0.01 -9.37
N ASP A 271 -22.46 0.45 -9.87
CA ASP A 271 -22.63 0.79 -11.27
C ASP A 271 -22.05 2.18 -11.60
N LYS A 272 -21.75 3.01 -10.58
CA LYS A 272 -21.13 4.34 -10.74
C LYS A 272 -19.60 4.31 -10.79
N PHE A 273 -19.05 3.49 -11.67
CA PHE A 273 -17.59 3.34 -11.81
C PHE A 273 -16.98 4.30 -12.88
N ILE A 274 -17.61 4.39 -14.04
CA ILE A 274 -17.19 5.21 -15.20
C ILE A 274 -18.43 5.95 -15.73
N GLY A 275 -18.24 7.17 -16.19
CA GLY A 275 -19.30 7.97 -16.76
C GLY A 275 -19.26 9.42 -16.31
N GLU A 276 -20.34 10.12 -16.63
CA GLU A 276 -20.58 11.50 -16.23
C GLU A 276 -21.64 11.53 -15.13
N PHE A 277 -21.30 12.13 -14.00
CA PHE A 277 -22.17 12.25 -12.83
C PHE A 277 -22.39 13.72 -12.54
N VAL A 278 -23.63 14.17 -12.63
CA VAL A 278 -24.00 15.57 -12.39
C VAL A 278 -24.26 15.77 -10.90
N CYS A 279 -23.51 16.66 -10.27
CA CYS A 279 -23.78 17.16 -8.92
C CYS A 279 -24.39 18.57 -9.00
N ASP A 280 -24.73 19.17 -7.86
CA ASP A 280 -25.37 20.50 -7.83
C ASP A 280 -24.45 21.59 -8.41
N ASP A 281 -23.21 21.66 -7.93
CA ASP A 281 -22.25 22.73 -8.28
C ASP A 281 -21.34 22.41 -9.48
N TYR A 282 -21.08 21.11 -9.71
CA TYR A 282 -20.09 20.64 -10.68
C TYR A 282 -20.49 19.29 -11.28
N VAL A 283 -19.77 18.88 -12.32
CA VAL A 283 -19.94 17.59 -12.99
C VAL A 283 -18.68 16.76 -12.79
N ILE A 284 -18.84 15.48 -12.46
CA ILE A 284 -17.75 14.53 -12.31
C ILE A 284 -17.69 13.67 -13.56
N ILE A 285 -16.54 13.65 -14.25
CA ILE A 285 -16.31 12.79 -15.41
C ILE A 285 -15.23 11.78 -15.04
N ARG A 286 -15.56 10.50 -15.09
CA ARG A 286 -14.65 9.39 -14.83
C ARG A 286 -14.50 8.53 -16.06
N GLY A 287 -13.27 8.10 -16.34
CA GLY A 287 -13.01 7.21 -17.46
C GLY A 287 -11.55 6.86 -17.62
N TYR A 288 -11.22 6.37 -18.81
CA TYR A 288 -9.85 5.99 -19.16
C TYR A 288 -9.31 6.89 -20.26
N ILE A 289 -8.08 7.36 -20.07
CA ILE A 289 -7.30 8.04 -21.11
C ILE A 289 -6.15 7.15 -21.57
N ASN A 290 -5.78 7.27 -22.84
CA ASN A 290 -4.70 6.47 -23.41
C ASN A 290 -3.35 6.96 -22.87
N GLY A 291 -2.66 6.08 -22.13
CA GLY A 291 -1.31 6.32 -21.63
C GLY A 291 -0.23 6.06 -22.67
N THR A 292 1.01 6.45 -22.35
CA THR A 292 2.16 6.21 -23.22
C THR A 292 2.70 4.79 -22.98
N GLY A 293 2.49 3.88 -23.94
CA GLY A 293 2.94 2.48 -23.87
C GLY A 293 2.02 1.54 -24.67
N LYS A 294 2.37 0.24 -24.73
CA LYS A 294 1.49 -0.75 -25.38
C LYS A 294 0.23 -0.97 -24.53
N GLN A 295 -0.92 -0.58 -25.07
CA GLN A 295 -2.25 -0.82 -24.47
C GLN A 295 -2.41 -0.33 -23.02
N LEU A 296 -1.69 0.73 -22.63
CA LEU A 296 -1.80 1.33 -21.31
C LEU A 296 -3.00 2.29 -21.27
N ARG A 297 -3.93 2.06 -20.33
CA ARG A 297 -5.02 2.97 -20.00
C ARG A 297 -4.79 3.53 -18.61
N LEU A 298 -4.91 4.84 -18.47
CA LEU A 298 -4.82 5.55 -17.20
C LEU A 298 -6.23 5.92 -16.74
N TYR A 299 -6.57 5.56 -15.50
CA TYR A 299 -7.82 5.98 -14.89
C TYR A 299 -7.77 7.46 -14.57
N TYR A 300 -8.80 8.19 -14.99
CA TYR A 300 -8.85 9.63 -14.98
C TYR A 300 -10.17 10.09 -14.38
N THR A 301 -10.09 11.10 -13.51
CA THR A 301 -11.25 11.76 -12.90
C THR A 301 -11.15 13.26 -13.09
N LYS A 302 -12.21 13.89 -13.59
CA LYS A 302 -12.36 15.35 -13.72
C LYS A 302 -13.53 15.81 -12.89
N LEU A 303 -13.37 16.88 -12.13
CA LEU A 303 -14.46 17.63 -11.53
C LEU A 303 -14.50 18.99 -12.22
N GLU A 304 -15.61 19.29 -12.87
CA GLU A 304 -15.79 20.49 -13.68
C GLU A 304 -16.94 21.34 -13.14
N PRO A 305 -16.65 22.52 -12.58
CA PRO A 305 -17.68 23.47 -12.15
C PRO A 305 -18.60 23.86 -13.31
N LYS A 306 -19.91 23.95 -13.04
CA LYS A 306 -20.90 24.30 -14.08
C LYS A 306 -20.68 25.72 -14.63
N GLN A 307 -20.29 26.66 -13.77
CA GLN A 307 -20.01 28.05 -14.14
C GLN A 307 -18.80 28.60 -13.37
N GLY A 308 -18.28 29.76 -13.78
CA GLY A 308 -17.25 30.48 -13.03
C GLY A 308 -15.90 29.78 -12.93
N LYS A 309 -15.48 29.05 -13.98
CA LYS A 309 -14.21 28.30 -14.01
C LYS A 309 -13.01 29.25 -13.91
N LYS A 310 -12.25 29.15 -12.81
CA LYS A 310 -11.12 30.06 -12.49
C LYS A 310 -9.78 29.56 -13.02
N ALA A 311 -9.45 28.31 -12.74
CA ALA A 311 -8.18 27.68 -13.11
C ALA A 311 -8.34 26.15 -13.14
N THR A 312 -7.38 25.46 -13.76
CA THR A 312 -7.28 23.99 -13.71
C THR A 312 -6.25 23.58 -12.66
N ILE A 313 -6.57 22.61 -11.81
CA ILE A 313 -5.65 21.99 -10.83
C ILE A 313 -5.48 20.52 -11.21
N CYS A 314 -4.27 20.12 -11.61
CA CYS A 314 -3.93 18.73 -11.83
C CYS A 314 -3.30 18.13 -10.57
N ILE A 315 -3.96 17.16 -9.95
CA ILE A 315 -3.53 16.49 -8.73
C ILE A 315 -2.79 15.19 -9.09
N VAL A 316 -1.57 15.05 -8.56
CA VAL A 316 -0.70 13.88 -8.70
C VAL A 316 -0.51 13.25 -7.32
N HIS A 317 -1.04 12.04 -7.15
CA HIS A 317 -0.96 11.29 -5.91
C HIS A 317 0.46 10.75 -5.64
N GLY A 318 0.68 10.33 -4.40
CA GLY A 318 1.87 9.73 -3.85
C GLY A 318 2.02 8.23 -4.11
N PHE A 319 3.01 7.62 -3.46
CA PHE A 319 3.33 6.22 -3.64
C PHE A 319 2.32 5.33 -2.91
N GLY A 320 1.86 4.27 -3.57
CA GLY A 320 1.04 3.24 -2.94
C GLY A 320 -0.42 3.64 -2.72
N GLU A 321 -0.83 4.80 -3.22
CA GLU A 321 -2.20 5.30 -3.20
C GLU A 321 -2.74 5.53 -4.62
N HIS A 322 -3.88 6.22 -4.74
CA HIS A 322 -4.57 6.51 -6.00
C HIS A 322 -5.41 7.79 -5.90
N SER A 323 -5.92 8.28 -7.02
CA SER A 323 -6.68 9.54 -7.12
C SER A 323 -7.95 9.59 -6.27
N GLY A 324 -8.55 8.44 -5.95
CA GLY A 324 -9.76 8.34 -5.12
C GLY A 324 -9.58 8.94 -3.73
N ARG A 325 -8.36 8.86 -3.17
CA ARG A 325 -8.03 9.45 -1.87
C ARG A 325 -7.97 10.98 -1.87
N PHE A 326 -8.06 11.61 -3.03
CA PHE A 326 -8.04 13.07 -3.19
C PHE A 326 -9.42 13.63 -3.57
N LEU A 327 -10.48 12.81 -3.59
CA LEU A 327 -11.80 13.25 -4.04
C LEU A 327 -12.43 14.30 -3.12
N HIS A 328 -12.23 14.21 -1.79
CA HIS A 328 -12.73 15.22 -0.85
C HIS A 328 -11.99 16.56 -1.00
N ILE A 329 -10.69 16.54 -1.30
CA ILE A 329 -9.93 17.74 -1.68
C ILE A 329 -10.47 18.31 -2.99
N ALA A 330 -10.70 17.44 -3.99
CA ALA A 330 -11.19 17.84 -5.29
C ALA A 330 -12.60 18.47 -5.21
N ASP A 331 -13.48 17.93 -4.36
CA ASP A 331 -14.81 18.50 -4.07
C ASP A 331 -14.69 19.95 -3.59
N ARG A 332 -13.82 20.21 -2.61
CA ARG A 332 -13.60 21.56 -2.07
C ARG A 332 -13.08 22.54 -3.11
N PHE A 333 -12.14 22.12 -3.96
CA PHE A 333 -11.65 22.96 -5.05
C PHE A 333 -12.72 23.20 -6.14
N ALA A 334 -13.50 22.18 -6.48
CA ALA A 334 -14.56 22.29 -7.48
C ALA A 334 -15.67 23.25 -7.04
N LYS A 335 -16.13 23.17 -5.78
CA LYS A 335 -17.14 24.08 -5.21
C LYS A 335 -16.72 25.55 -5.25
N VAL A 336 -15.42 25.84 -5.19
CA VAL A 336 -14.88 27.21 -5.24
C VAL A 336 -14.56 27.67 -6.69
N GLY A 337 -14.86 26.85 -7.69
CA GLY A 337 -14.78 27.20 -9.11
C GLY A 337 -13.49 26.75 -9.81
N PHE A 338 -12.72 25.83 -9.24
CA PHE A 338 -11.55 25.25 -9.92
C PHE A 338 -11.93 23.97 -10.69
N VAL A 339 -11.42 23.81 -11.90
CA VAL A 339 -11.49 22.55 -12.64
C VAL A 339 -10.43 21.62 -12.07
N VAL A 340 -10.82 20.50 -11.48
CA VAL A 340 -9.86 19.56 -10.87
C VAL A 340 -9.70 18.34 -11.76
N GLN A 341 -8.46 17.93 -12.00
CA GLN A 341 -8.12 16.76 -12.79
C GLN A 341 -7.21 15.85 -12.00
N LEU A 342 -7.55 14.57 -11.92
CA LEU A 342 -6.79 13.56 -11.21
C LEU A 342 -6.52 12.39 -12.15
N VAL A 343 -5.39 11.74 -11.95
CA VAL A 343 -5.03 10.52 -12.65
C VAL A 343 -4.51 9.50 -11.65
N ASP A 344 -4.87 8.24 -11.83
CA ASP A 344 -4.12 7.16 -11.22
C ASP A 344 -2.86 6.97 -12.05
N LEU A 345 -1.68 7.17 -11.45
CA LEU A 345 -0.42 6.90 -12.11
C LEU A 345 -0.34 5.42 -12.52
N ARG A 346 0.38 5.10 -13.60
CA ARG A 346 0.48 3.70 -14.06
C ARG A 346 0.96 2.79 -12.92
N GLY A 347 0.41 1.58 -12.85
CA GLY A 347 0.72 0.64 -11.77
C GLY A 347 0.05 0.96 -10.42
N PHE A 348 -0.75 2.03 -10.31
CA PHE A 348 -1.50 2.41 -9.11
C PHE A 348 -3.01 2.47 -9.41
N GLY A 349 -3.84 2.34 -8.37
CA GLY A 349 -5.29 2.47 -8.48
C GLY A 349 -5.91 1.60 -9.58
N TYR A 350 -6.80 2.19 -10.37
CA TYR A 350 -7.47 1.55 -11.50
C TYR A 350 -6.70 1.67 -12.82
N SER A 351 -5.51 2.29 -12.82
CA SER A 351 -4.64 2.37 -13.99
C SER A 351 -3.95 1.05 -14.30
N GLY A 352 -3.73 0.79 -15.59
CA GLY A 352 -2.95 -0.36 -16.04
C GLY A 352 -1.46 -0.23 -15.73
N GLY A 353 -0.71 -1.27 -16.12
CA GLY A 353 0.75 -1.35 -15.94
C GLY A 353 1.16 -2.16 -14.70
N PRO A 354 2.45 -2.52 -14.61
CA PRO A 354 2.95 -3.36 -13.52
C PRO A 354 2.90 -2.61 -12.18
N ARG A 355 2.32 -3.27 -11.17
CA ARG A 355 2.08 -2.67 -9.85
C ARG A 355 3.39 -2.25 -9.17
N GLY A 356 3.47 -0.97 -8.78
CA GLY A 356 4.62 -0.44 -8.04
C GLY A 356 5.98 -0.58 -8.74
N ALA A 357 6.05 -0.76 -10.06
CA ALA A 357 7.30 -1.08 -10.77
C ALA A 357 7.80 0.03 -11.71
N SER A 358 7.11 1.17 -11.75
CA SER A 358 7.34 2.22 -12.74
C SER A 358 8.57 3.07 -12.47
N THR A 359 9.15 3.60 -13.55
CA THR A 359 10.26 4.55 -13.51
C THR A 359 9.75 6.00 -13.40
N ILE A 360 10.60 6.93 -12.94
CA ILE A 360 10.24 8.36 -12.93
C ILE A 360 9.94 8.88 -14.34
N GLU A 361 10.61 8.35 -15.37
CA GLU A 361 10.37 8.75 -16.75
C GLU A 361 8.96 8.40 -17.22
N GLU A 362 8.52 7.19 -16.93
CA GLU A 362 7.17 6.72 -17.25
C GLU A 362 6.10 7.48 -16.46
N LEU A 363 6.35 7.74 -15.17
CA LEU A 363 5.42 8.51 -14.33
C LEU A 363 5.34 9.98 -14.79
N HIS A 364 6.45 10.57 -15.26
CA HIS A 364 6.43 11.87 -15.93
C HIS A 364 5.58 11.84 -17.22
N GLN A 365 5.64 10.77 -18.01
CA GLN A 365 4.79 10.63 -19.22
C GLN A 365 3.30 10.57 -18.86
N ASP A 366 2.94 9.94 -17.75
CA ASP A 366 1.56 9.89 -17.27
C ASP A 366 1.08 11.29 -16.85
N ILE A 367 1.90 12.05 -16.12
CA ILE A 367 1.62 13.46 -15.80
C ILE A 367 1.49 14.28 -17.09
N CYS A 368 2.34 14.07 -18.09
CA CYS A 368 2.20 14.74 -19.39
C CYS A 368 0.88 14.39 -20.09
N THR A 369 0.36 13.18 -19.87
CA THR A 369 -0.91 12.72 -20.45
C THR A 369 -2.08 13.39 -19.74
N LEU A 370 -2.01 13.56 -18.42
CA LEU A 370 -2.94 14.36 -17.63
C LEU A 370 -2.93 15.83 -18.08
N LEU A 371 -1.74 16.44 -18.22
CA LEU A 371 -1.59 17.82 -18.66
C LEU A 371 -2.25 18.10 -20.02
N LYS A 372 -2.24 17.12 -20.95
CA LYS A 372 -2.92 17.25 -22.24
C LYS A 372 -4.44 17.34 -22.13
N GLN A 373 -5.03 16.88 -21.02
CA GLN A 373 -6.46 16.99 -20.74
C GLN A 373 -6.84 18.32 -20.12
N ALA A 374 -5.88 19.11 -19.60
CA ALA A 374 -6.16 20.39 -18.97
C ALA A 374 -6.73 21.41 -19.95
N ASN A 375 -7.61 22.28 -19.45
CA ASN A 375 -8.18 23.35 -20.25
C ASN A 375 -7.09 24.38 -20.59
N LYS A 376 -6.83 24.56 -21.88
CA LYS A 376 -5.77 25.43 -22.40
C LYS A 376 -6.06 26.92 -22.17
N ASP A 377 -7.33 27.27 -22.01
CA ASP A 377 -7.82 28.64 -21.86
C ASP A 377 -7.87 29.09 -20.39
N LEU A 378 -7.46 28.22 -19.46
CA LEU A 378 -7.39 28.53 -18.05
C LEU A 378 -5.94 28.49 -17.55
N PRO A 379 -5.60 29.25 -16.50
CA PRO A 379 -4.36 29.04 -15.74
C PRO A 379 -4.29 27.60 -15.22
N LEU A 380 -3.10 27.02 -15.19
CA LEU A 380 -2.86 25.67 -14.70
C LEU A 380 -2.01 25.65 -13.44
N TYR A 381 -2.46 24.91 -12.43
CA TYR A 381 -1.70 24.58 -11.23
C TYR A 381 -1.42 23.08 -11.19
N LEU A 382 -0.19 22.72 -10.79
CA LEU A 382 0.17 21.33 -10.50
C LEU A 382 0.19 21.11 -9.00
N TYR A 383 -0.56 20.13 -8.52
CA TYR A 383 -0.56 19.69 -7.14
C TYR A 383 0.13 18.32 -7.05
N GLY A 384 1.11 18.18 -6.16
CA GLY A 384 1.77 16.91 -5.92
C GLY A 384 1.92 16.60 -4.43
N HIS A 385 1.46 15.42 -4.03
CA HIS A 385 1.62 14.89 -2.67
C HIS A 385 2.72 13.82 -2.63
N SER A 386 3.60 13.84 -1.62
CA SER A 386 4.58 12.75 -1.39
C SER A 386 5.43 12.43 -2.64
N LEU A 387 5.36 11.21 -3.18
CA LEU A 387 5.99 10.85 -4.46
C LEU A 387 5.50 11.74 -5.61
N GLY A 388 4.20 12.05 -5.68
CA GLY A 388 3.64 12.99 -6.66
C GLY A 388 4.26 14.38 -6.55
N GLY A 389 4.57 14.83 -5.33
CA GLY A 389 5.32 16.06 -5.08
C GLY A 389 6.73 16.00 -5.67
N GLN A 390 7.45 14.90 -5.45
CA GLN A 390 8.76 14.67 -6.09
C GLN A 390 8.66 14.72 -7.62
N LEU A 391 7.70 14.00 -8.21
CA LEU A 391 7.51 13.91 -9.65
C LEU A 391 7.21 15.28 -10.28
N VAL A 392 6.28 16.03 -9.69
CA VAL A 392 5.93 17.37 -10.17
C VAL A 392 7.15 18.30 -10.09
N ILE A 393 7.88 18.31 -8.96
CA ILE A 393 9.12 19.10 -8.82
C ILE A 393 10.12 18.73 -9.92
N THR A 394 10.41 17.45 -10.11
CA THR A 394 11.42 17.01 -11.09
C THR A 394 10.99 17.27 -12.52
N LEU A 395 9.69 17.15 -12.83
CA LEU A 395 9.13 17.43 -14.14
C LEU A 395 9.26 18.92 -14.51
N VAL A 396 8.86 19.82 -13.62
CA VAL A 396 8.90 21.27 -13.93
C VAL A 396 10.34 21.78 -13.99
N MET A 397 11.26 21.28 -13.15
CA MET A 397 12.70 21.58 -13.24
C MET A 397 13.34 21.11 -14.56
N ARG A 398 12.75 20.10 -15.20
CA ARG A 398 13.20 19.59 -16.51
C ARG A 398 12.67 20.42 -17.67
N ASN A 399 11.61 21.21 -17.43
CA ASN A 399 10.79 21.88 -18.42
C ASN A 399 10.45 23.34 -18.00
N PRO A 400 11.45 24.23 -17.90
CA PRO A 400 11.26 25.61 -17.44
C PRO A 400 10.38 26.48 -18.36
N LEU A 401 10.09 26.02 -19.58
CA LEU A 401 9.27 26.74 -20.57
C LEU A 401 7.78 26.36 -20.51
N LEU A 402 7.38 25.46 -19.61
CA LEU A 402 5.95 25.16 -19.40
C LEU A 402 5.26 26.41 -18.86
N ASN A 403 4.04 26.69 -19.33
CA ASN A 403 3.28 27.84 -18.86
C ASN A 403 2.38 27.48 -17.68
N ILE A 404 2.99 27.17 -16.54
CA ILE A 404 2.28 26.76 -15.31
C ILE A 404 2.17 27.97 -14.38
N ALA A 405 0.96 28.24 -13.88
CA ALA A 405 0.66 29.36 -12.99
C ALA A 405 1.25 29.17 -11.59
N GLY A 406 1.35 27.92 -11.13
CA GLY A 406 1.99 27.61 -9.86
C GLY A 406 2.05 26.11 -9.53
N VAL A 407 2.84 25.77 -8.51
CA VAL A 407 3.05 24.40 -8.05
C VAL A 407 2.74 24.29 -6.56
N ILE A 408 1.81 23.40 -6.20
CA ILE A 408 1.40 23.10 -4.84
C ILE A 408 2.06 21.79 -4.43
N ILE A 409 2.88 21.83 -3.38
CA ILE A 409 3.75 20.74 -2.97
C ILE A 409 3.40 20.37 -1.53
N THR A 410 2.83 19.19 -1.31
CA THR A 410 2.47 18.70 0.04
C THR A 410 3.32 17.50 0.41
N SER A 411 4.00 17.57 1.55
CA SER A 411 4.81 16.48 2.14
C SER A 411 5.70 15.74 1.13
N ALA A 412 6.36 16.47 0.22
CA ALA A 412 7.03 15.86 -0.92
C ALA A 412 8.20 14.95 -0.53
N LEU A 413 8.36 13.84 -1.28
CA LEU A 413 9.42 12.86 -1.09
C LEU A 413 10.77 13.39 -1.59
N ILE A 414 11.36 14.31 -0.85
CA ILE A 414 12.68 14.91 -1.13
C ILE A 414 13.78 14.19 -0.37
N GLY A 415 13.46 13.60 0.79
CA GLY A 415 14.36 12.77 1.59
C GLY A 415 13.60 12.00 2.67
N PHE A 416 14.28 11.03 3.26
CA PHE A 416 13.72 10.20 4.34
C PHE A 416 14.12 10.76 5.73
N PRO A 417 13.29 10.53 6.75
CA PRO A 417 13.65 10.78 8.15
C PRO A 417 14.98 10.11 8.56
N LYS A 418 15.70 10.73 9.50
CA LYS A 418 17.09 10.38 9.86
C LYS A 418 17.26 8.98 10.45
N ASP A 419 16.20 8.43 11.02
CA ASP A 419 16.06 7.07 11.56
C ASP A 419 15.94 6.02 10.44
N ARG A 420 15.40 6.38 9.28
CA ARG A 420 15.31 5.51 8.10
C ARG A 420 16.61 5.56 7.28
N LYS A 421 17.74 5.13 7.87
CA LYS A 421 19.03 5.02 7.15
C LYS A 421 19.05 3.80 6.24
N ILE A 422 19.00 4.02 4.93
CA ILE A 422 19.24 2.97 3.95
C ILE A 422 20.75 2.67 3.93
N ASN A 423 21.13 1.45 4.32
CA ASN A 423 22.52 1.02 4.34
C ASN A 423 23.18 1.23 2.96
N PHE A 424 24.39 1.80 2.95
CA PHE A 424 25.17 2.05 1.74
C PHE A 424 25.28 0.82 0.83
N LEU A 425 25.46 -0.37 1.40
CA LEU A 425 25.53 -1.62 0.63
C LEU A 425 24.20 -1.94 -0.07
N LYS A 426 23.08 -1.78 0.62
CA LYS A 426 21.74 -1.95 0.04
C LYS A 426 21.50 -0.97 -1.10
N THR A 427 21.86 0.30 -0.90
CA THR A 427 21.77 1.34 -1.92
C THR A 427 22.66 1.03 -3.13
N PHE A 428 23.88 0.53 -2.90
CA PHE A 428 24.80 0.14 -3.98
C PHE A 428 24.26 -1.04 -4.80
N LEU A 429 23.80 -2.11 -4.14
CA LEU A 429 23.19 -3.27 -4.78
C LEU A 429 21.96 -2.87 -5.57
N LEU A 430 21.06 -2.10 -4.98
CA LEU A 430 19.85 -1.60 -5.62
C LEU A 430 20.15 -0.78 -6.87
N LYS A 431 21.13 0.14 -6.81
CA LYS A 431 21.52 0.95 -7.98
C LYS A 431 22.15 0.10 -9.09
N SER A 432 22.89 -0.93 -8.73
CA SER A 432 23.64 -1.78 -9.68
C SER A 432 22.77 -2.86 -10.31
N LEU A 433 21.89 -3.49 -9.54
CA LEU A 433 21.10 -4.66 -9.93
C LEU A 433 19.60 -4.36 -10.09
N GLY A 434 19.08 -3.22 -9.61
CA GLY A 434 17.64 -2.96 -9.58
C GLY A 434 16.93 -2.96 -10.93
N LYS A 435 17.65 -2.72 -12.04
CA LYS A 435 17.09 -2.90 -13.40
C LYS A 435 17.03 -4.37 -13.83
N LYS A 436 18.00 -5.19 -13.41
CA LYS A 436 18.04 -6.62 -13.74
C LYS A 436 17.13 -7.47 -12.84
N LEU A 437 16.78 -6.93 -11.68
CA LEU A 437 15.91 -7.55 -10.68
C LEU A 437 14.58 -6.82 -10.59
N GLU A 438 14.06 -6.34 -11.73
CA GLU A 438 12.85 -5.50 -11.75
C GLU A 438 11.59 -6.25 -11.29
N ASP A 439 11.57 -7.57 -11.45
CA ASP A 439 10.51 -8.46 -10.98
C ASP A 439 10.50 -8.67 -9.46
N ILE A 440 11.58 -8.28 -8.76
CA ILE A 440 11.65 -8.38 -7.30
C ILE A 440 10.93 -7.18 -6.69
N VAL A 441 10.00 -7.48 -5.80
CA VAL A 441 9.21 -6.52 -5.05
C VAL A 441 9.70 -6.46 -3.61
N VAL A 442 9.80 -5.24 -3.06
CA VAL A 442 10.18 -4.98 -1.67
C VAL A 442 9.07 -4.20 -0.96
N ASN A 443 8.89 -4.46 0.33
CA ASN A 443 7.96 -3.70 1.16
C ASN A 443 8.50 -2.27 1.37
N SER A 444 7.65 -1.26 1.21
CA SER A 444 7.97 0.15 1.46
C SER A 444 8.31 0.46 2.92
N MET A 445 7.92 -0.44 3.84
CA MET A 445 8.02 -0.30 5.30
C MET A 445 7.31 0.95 5.82
N ILE A 446 6.38 1.52 5.06
CA ILE A 446 5.55 2.65 5.47
C ILE A 446 4.32 2.07 6.14
N HIS A 447 4.16 2.34 7.44
CA HIS A 447 3.00 1.89 8.20
C HIS A 447 1.88 2.93 8.09
N PRO A 448 0.60 2.55 7.90
CA PRO A 448 -0.50 3.50 7.79
C PRO A 448 -0.65 4.47 8.96
N THR A 449 -0.27 4.06 10.18
CA THR A 449 -0.28 4.94 11.36
C THR A 449 0.76 6.06 11.31
N ALA A 450 1.71 6.00 10.37
CA ALA A 450 2.66 7.08 10.12
C ALA A 450 2.14 8.06 9.05
N LEU A 451 1.10 7.69 8.32
CA LEU A 451 0.52 8.53 7.27
C LEU A 451 -0.36 9.64 7.87
N THR A 452 -1.27 9.27 8.76
CA THR A 452 -2.30 10.15 9.33
C THR A 452 -2.51 9.77 10.80
N LYS A 453 -2.93 10.74 11.61
CA LYS A 453 -3.38 10.52 13.00
C LYS A 453 -4.86 10.16 13.10
N ASN A 454 -5.60 10.23 11.99
CA ASN A 454 -7.03 9.95 11.97
C ASN A 454 -7.31 8.44 11.82
N ASP A 455 -7.83 7.83 12.89
CA ASP A 455 -8.16 6.40 12.95
C ASP A 455 -9.13 5.93 11.86
N GLU A 456 -10.04 6.78 11.39
CA GLU A 456 -10.96 6.43 10.31
C GLU A 456 -10.21 6.25 8.99
N TYR A 457 -9.31 7.18 8.67
CA TYR A 457 -8.48 7.08 7.46
C TYR A 457 -7.47 5.95 7.56
N ILE A 458 -6.92 5.66 8.75
CA ILE A 458 -6.08 4.48 8.97
C ILE A 458 -6.85 3.20 8.62
N LYS A 459 -8.10 3.05 9.12
CA LYS A 459 -8.94 1.89 8.79
C LYS A 459 -9.23 1.80 7.30
N LYS A 460 -9.53 2.93 6.65
CA LYS A 460 -9.72 2.99 5.19
C LYS A 460 -8.45 2.54 4.46
N CYS A 461 -7.26 2.96 4.88
CA CYS A 461 -6.00 2.50 4.28
C CYS A 461 -5.84 0.98 4.33
N PHE A 462 -6.20 0.34 5.46
CA PHE A 462 -6.12 -1.12 5.57
C PHE A 462 -7.20 -1.86 4.79
N GLY A 463 -8.38 -1.25 4.60
CA GLY A 463 -9.49 -1.83 3.83
C GLY A 463 -9.40 -1.59 2.31
N ASP A 464 -8.56 -0.65 1.88
CA ASP A 464 -8.45 -0.23 0.49
C ASP A 464 -7.59 -1.20 -0.32
N ARG A 465 -8.24 -1.97 -1.21
CA ARG A 465 -7.60 -2.95 -2.08
C ARG A 465 -6.72 -2.33 -3.17
N LEU A 466 -6.87 -1.04 -3.44
CA LEU A 466 -6.10 -0.31 -4.45
C LEU A 466 -4.79 0.24 -3.90
N MET A 467 -4.65 0.29 -2.56
CA MET A 467 -3.40 0.66 -1.94
C MET A 467 -2.36 -0.45 -2.09
N ILE A 468 -1.14 -0.04 -2.40
CA ILE A 468 -0.04 -0.97 -2.69
C ILE A 468 1.11 -0.67 -1.73
N PRO A 469 1.36 -1.54 -0.73
CA PRO A 469 2.43 -1.31 0.24
C PRO A 469 3.81 -1.71 -0.30
N PHE A 470 3.87 -2.28 -1.51
CA PHE A 470 5.08 -2.84 -2.10
C PHE A 470 5.54 -2.08 -3.34
N LEU A 471 6.86 -2.02 -3.54
CA LEU A 471 7.48 -1.43 -4.71
C LEU A 471 8.48 -2.38 -5.36
N GLY A 472 8.52 -2.41 -6.68
CA GLY A 472 9.57 -3.09 -7.44
C GLY A 472 10.94 -2.46 -7.18
N MET A 473 11.99 -3.27 -7.25
CA MET A 473 13.37 -2.79 -7.09
C MET A 473 13.73 -1.70 -8.10
N ASN A 474 13.18 -1.76 -9.31
CA ASN A 474 13.40 -0.71 -10.31
C ASN A 474 12.76 0.62 -9.86
N MET A 475 11.54 0.59 -9.32
CA MET A 475 10.90 1.78 -8.76
C MET A 475 11.68 2.32 -7.55
N ALA A 476 12.12 1.45 -6.63
CA ALA A 476 12.94 1.84 -5.47
C ALA A 476 14.18 2.62 -5.90
N LYS A 477 14.88 2.08 -6.90
CA LYS A 477 16.06 2.72 -7.48
C LYS A 477 15.71 4.10 -8.07
N ASN A 478 14.61 4.20 -8.81
CA ASN A 478 14.19 5.45 -9.42
C ASN A 478 13.81 6.51 -8.38
N ILE A 479 13.05 6.15 -7.35
CA ILE A 479 12.72 7.04 -6.22
C ILE A 479 13.99 7.59 -5.56
N LEU A 480 14.98 6.73 -5.30
CA LEU A 480 16.26 7.16 -4.72
C LEU A 480 17.04 8.08 -5.66
N GLU A 481 17.03 7.81 -6.96
CA GLU A 481 17.61 8.72 -7.95
C GLU A 481 16.88 10.08 -7.98
N GLY A 482 15.56 10.10 -7.75
CA GLY A 482 14.76 11.31 -7.58
C GLY A 482 15.16 12.13 -6.34
N ILE A 483 15.24 11.47 -5.18
CA ILE A 483 15.69 12.06 -3.91
C ILE A 483 17.08 12.72 -4.09
N GLU A 484 18.02 12.00 -4.71
CA GLU A 484 19.37 12.51 -4.97
C GLU A 484 19.41 13.62 -6.02
N TYR A 485 18.36 13.79 -6.83
CA TYR A 485 18.31 14.78 -7.90
C TYR A 485 17.73 16.13 -7.42
N VAL A 486 16.69 16.13 -6.58
CA VAL A 486 15.91 17.34 -6.25
C VAL A 486 16.79 18.44 -5.65
N ILE A 487 17.41 18.20 -4.49
CA ILE A 487 18.15 19.24 -3.75
C ILE A 487 19.35 19.80 -4.53
N PRO A 488 20.22 18.99 -5.16
CA PRO A 488 21.34 19.52 -5.94
C PRO A 488 20.91 20.33 -7.17
N ASN A 489 19.71 20.09 -7.70
CA ASN A 489 19.22 20.78 -8.88
C ASN A 489 18.19 21.87 -8.57
N ALA A 490 17.82 22.08 -7.29
CA ALA A 490 16.72 22.95 -6.87
C ALA A 490 16.77 24.37 -7.48
N PHE A 491 17.97 24.88 -7.76
CA PHE A 491 18.18 26.16 -8.44
C PHE A 491 17.57 26.26 -9.86
N LYS A 492 17.19 25.13 -10.48
CA LYS A 492 16.50 25.06 -11.77
C LYS A 492 14.99 25.23 -11.67
N PHE A 493 14.43 25.21 -10.45
CA PHE A 493 13.01 25.41 -10.21
C PHE A 493 12.68 26.91 -10.36
N GLN A 494 11.70 27.23 -11.22
CA GLN A 494 11.42 28.61 -11.66
C GLN A 494 9.95 29.05 -11.48
N PHE A 495 9.10 28.20 -10.95
CA PHE A 495 7.65 28.41 -10.89
C PHE A 495 7.23 28.99 -9.53
N PRO A 496 6.16 29.79 -9.47
CA PRO A 496 5.55 30.12 -8.19
C PRO A 496 5.17 28.84 -7.44
N CYS A 497 5.48 28.75 -6.15
CA CYS A 497 5.15 27.54 -5.40
C CYS A 497 4.72 27.78 -3.96
N ILE A 498 3.87 26.89 -3.47
CA ILE A 498 3.59 26.73 -2.05
C ILE A 498 4.03 25.34 -1.63
N ILE A 499 4.85 25.29 -0.57
CA ILE A 499 5.37 24.08 0.04
C ILE A 499 4.73 23.93 1.40
N ILE A 500 4.04 22.82 1.62
CA ILE A 500 3.31 22.54 2.86
C ILE A 500 3.79 21.21 3.42
N HIS A 501 4.10 21.16 4.72
CA HIS A 501 4.64 19.95 5.34
C HIS A 501 4.31 19.88 6.84
N GLY A 502 4.00 18.69 7.35
CA GLY A 502 3.85 18.41 8.77
C GLY A 502 5.19 18.24 9.50
N GLN A 503 5.38 18.86 10.67
CA GLN A 503 6.62 18.70 11.45
C GLN A 503 6.73 17.32 12.13
N LYS A 504 5.61 16.61 12.29
CA LYS A 504 5.53 15.25 12.84
C LYS A 504 5.48 14.17 11.76
N ASP A 505 5.73 14.52 10.49
CA ASP A 505 5.82 13.55 9.40
C ASP A 505 6.94 12.53 9.67
N MET A 506 6.57 11.24 9.72
CA MET A 506 7.45 10.09 9.95
C MET A 506 7.77 9.33 8.65
N VAL A 507 7.26 9.79 7.51
CA VAL A 507 7.43 9.18 6.18
C VAL A 507 8.40 9.99 5.35
N THR A 508 8.21 11.31 5.30
CA THR A 508 9.13 12.26 4.65
C THR A 508 9.68 13.28 5.62
N ASN A 509 10.86 13.81 5.32
CA ASN A 509 11.55 14.72 6.22
C ASN A 509 11.27 16.19 5.86
N HIS A 510 10.55 16.90 6.72
CA HIS A 510 10.21 18.32 6.53
C HIS A 510 11.46 19.21 6.39
N HIS A 511 12.61 18.86 7.00
CA HIS A 511 13.84 19.62 6.81
C HIS A 511 14.34 19.61 5.35
N ASP A 512 14.03 18.56 4.58
CA ASP A 512 14.37 18.51 3.16
C ASP A 512 13.47 19.45 2.34
N SER A 513 12.23 19.68 2.78
CA SER A 513 11.35 20.72 2.22
C SER A 513 11.87 22.13 2.51
N ILE A 514 12.36 22.38 3.73
CA ILE A 514 13.04 23.65 4.08
C ILE A 514 14.30 23.83 3.23
N ALA A 515 15.10 22.78 3.07
CA ALA A 515 16.31 22.83 2.25
C ALA A 515 16.01 23.10 0.77
N PHE A 516 14.92 22.52 0.25
CA PHE A 516 14.43 22.80 -1.10
C PHE A 516 13.96 24.25 -1.23
N TYR A 517 13.12 24.74 -0.32
CA TYR A 517 12.67 26.14 -0.26
C TYR A 517 13.83 27.13 -0.25
N ASN A 518 14.89 26.85 0.51
CA ASN A 518 16.06 27.73 0.60
C ASN A 518 16.91 27.71 -0.69
N LYS A 519 16.93 26.60 -1.43
CA LYS A 519 17.78 26.42 -2.62
C LYS A 519 17.09 26.71 -3.94
N CYS A 520 15.77 26.57 -4.01
CA CYS A 520 15.04 27.02 -5.19
C CYS A 520 15.30 28.52 -5.37
N SER A 521 15.55 28.91 -6.62
CA SER A 521 15.81 30.31 -7.02
C SER A 521 17.21 30.88 -6.74
N ARG A 522 18.14 30.13 -6.15
CA ARG A 522 19.39 30.72 -5.62
C ARG A 522 20.57 30.89 -6.59
N PHE A 523 20.60 30.20 -7.74
CA PHE A 523 21.87 30.06 -8.49
C PHE A 523 21.86 30.54 -9.94
N PHE A 524 20.71 30.61 -10.63
CA PHE A 524 20.74 31.00 -12.04
C PHE A 524 20.93 32.51 -12.25
N PHE A 525 20.83 33.32 -11.20
CA PHE A 525 20.85 34.77 -11.32
C PHE A 525 22.05 35.47 -10.68
N LEU A 526 22.87 34.84 -9.82
CA LEU A 526 23.99 35.56 -9.19
C LEU A 526 25.06 36.05 -10.19
N PHE A 527 25.34 35.29 -11.25
CA PHE A 527 26.28 35.73 -12.29
C PHE A 527 25.68 36.80 -13.24
N PHE A 528 24.35 36.77 -13.45
CA PHE A 528 23.64 37.69 -14.35
C PHE A 528 23.23 39.00 -13.65
N LEU A 529 22.79 38.97 -12.38
CA LEU A 529 22.50 40.15 -11.54
C LEU A 529 23.77 40.96 -11.28
N TYR A 530 24.91 40.31 -11.05
CA TYR A 530 26.19 41.01 -10.86
C TYR A 530 26.62 41.81 -12.09
N PHE A 531 26.28 41.33 -13.30
CA PHE A 531 26.65 41.99 -14.55
C PHE A 531 25.66 43.09 -14.97
N PHE A 532 24.39 43.00 -14.57
CA PHE A 532 23.33 43.91 -15.01
C PHE A 532 22.76 44.84 -13.92
N ASN A 533 23.26 44.78 -12.68
CA ASN A 533 22.86 45.68 -11.59
C ASN A 533 21.32 45.69 -11.36
N ILE A 534 20.69 44.54 -11.53
CA ILE A 534 19.25 44.34 -11.32
C ILE A 534 19.06 43.80 -9.90
N ASN A 535 18.11 44.35 -9.15
CA ASN A 535 17.71 43.85 -7.83
C ASN A 535 17.07 42.46 -7.95
N GLU A 536 17.32 41.57 -6.99
CA GLU A 536 16.83 40.17 -6.93
C GLU A 536 15.43 39.97 -7.54
N ILE A 537 15.35 39.21 -8.65
CA ILE A 537 14.09 38.62 -9.11
C ILE A 537 13.86 37.36 -8.28
N SER A 538 13.30 37.54 -7.09
CA SER A 538 12.88 36.42 -6.25
C SER A 538 11.70 35.69 -6.90
N ILE A 539 11.74 34.36 -6.89
CA ILE A 539 10.58 33.56 -7.29
C ILE A 539 9.60 33.60 -6.14
N ASP A 540 8.33 33.81 -6.47
CA ASP A 540 7.22 33.77 -5.53
C ASP A 540 7.09 32.38 -4.90
N LYS A 541 7.57 32.24 -3.67
CA LYS A 541 7.59 30.96 -2.94
C LYS A 541 7.05 31.15 -1.54
N THR A 542 6.24 30.19 -1.10
CA THR A 542 5.64 30.16 0.23
C THR A 542 5.95 28.83 0.91
N LEU A 543 6.29 28.85 2.20
CA LEU A 543 6.50 27.65 3.02
C LEU A 543 5.57 27.70 4.23
N LYS A 544 4.72 26.68 4.40
CA LYS A 544 3.83 26.51 5.55
C LYS A 544 4.16 25.20 6.25
N LEU A 545 4.51 25.27 7.53
CA LEU A 545 4.78 24.09 8.35
C LEU A 545 3.67 23.94 9.38
N PHE A 546 3.13 22.73 9.53
CA PHE A 546 2.11 22.38 10.52
C PHE A 546 2.79 21.68 11.70
N GLU A 547 2.76 22.28 12.90
CA GLU A 547 3.50 21.79 14.06
C GLU A 547 3.12 20.37 14.49
N ASN A 548 1.82 20.04 14.43
CA ASN A 548 1.28 18.73 14.78
C ASN A 548 0.92 17.85 13.58
N GLY A 549 1.18 18.34 12.37
CA GLY A 549 0.79 17.67 11.14
C GLY A 549 1.62 16.42 10.83
N TYR A 550 0.97 15.36 10.36
CA TYR A 550 1.60 14.11 9.91
C TYR A 550 1.88 14.19 8.38
N HIS A 551 2.09 13.04 7.73
CA HIS A 551 2.38 12.96 6.31
C HIS A 551 1.20 13.43 5.46
N GLU A 552 0.00 12.88 5.71
CA GLU A 552 -1.24 13.11 5.00
C GLU A 552 -2.11 14.16 5.73
N LEU A 553 -1.61 15.41 5.78
CA LEU A 553 -2.35 16.57 6.33
C LEU A 553 -3.79 16.65 5.80
N GLN A 554 -4.02 16.20 4.57
CA GLN A 554 -5.32 16.17 3.94
C GLN A 554 -6.35 15.21 4.58
N HIS A 555 -5.93 14.36 5.51
CA HIS A 555 -6.77 13.39 6.23
C HIS A 555 -6.78 13.62 7.74
N ASP A 556 -6.08 14.65 8.20
CA ASP A 556 -5.94 15.01 9.60
C ASP A 556 -6.80 16.23 9.95
N ASP A 557 -6.79 16.65 11.22
CA ASP A 557 -7.51 17.83 11.72
C ASP A 557 -7.10 19.13 11.02
N GLU A 558 -5.87 19.17 10.48
CA GLU A 558 -5.29 20.29 9.73
C GLU A 558 -5.91 20.48 8.33
N PHE A 559 -6.82 19.60 7.89
CA PHE A 559 -7.41 19.61 6.55
C PHE A 559 -8.04 20.95 6.15
N GLU A 560 -8.86 21.55 7.02
CA GLU A 560 -9.53 22.82 6.70
C GLU A 560 -8.52 23.95 6.48
N GLU A 561 -7.55 24.10 7.40
CA GLU A 561 -6.49 25.11 7.28
C GLU A 561 -5.62 24.86 6.03
N LEU A 562 -5.32 23.59 5.71
CA LEU A 562 -4.58 23.21 4.49
C LEU A 562 -5.31 23.70 3.23
N ILE A 563 -6.61 23.41 3.12
CA ILE A 563 -7.41 23.75 1.94
C ILE A 563 -7.58 25.26 1.81
N GLU A 564 -7.91 25.96 2.90
CA GLU A 564 -8.01 27.41 2.91
C GLU A 564 -6.69 28.08 2.49
N CYS A 565 -5.56 27.60 3.03
CA CYS A 565 -4.24 28.11 2.69
C CYS A 565 -3.96 27.99 1.17
N ILE A 566 -4.28 26.84 0.58
CA ILE A 566 -4.10 26.60 -0.87
C ILE A 566 -5.04 27.48 -1.69
N ILE A 567 -6.32 27.56 -1.32
CA ILE A 567 -7.32 28.36 -2.04
C ILE A 567 -6.95 29.85 -2.01
N CYS A 568 -6.58 30.38 -0.84
CA CYS A 568 -6.10 31.75 -0.70
C CYS A 568 -4.86 32.01 -1.56
N TRP A 569 -3.91 31.07 -1.55
CA TRP A 569 -2.68 31.18 -2.34
C TRP A 569 -2.96 31.22 -3.86
N ILE A 570 -3.89 30.39 -4.35
CA ILE A 570 -4.31 30.39 -5.76
C ILE A 570 -5.09 31.68 -6.10
N ASN A 571 -6.04 32.09 -5.24
CA ASN A 571 -6.90 33.25 -5.47
C ASN A 571 -6.12 34.56 -5.64
N GLN A 572 -4.96 34.70 -4.98
CA GLN A 572 -4.06 35.84 -5.14
C GLN A 572 -3.38 35.90 -6.52
N ARG A 573 -3.35 34.80 -7.27
CA ARG A 573 -2.49 34.61 -8.45
C ARG A 573 -3.25 34.35 -9.74
N TYR A 574 -4.39 33.67 -9.69
CA TYR A 574 -5.04 33.16 -10.91
C TYR A 574 -5.49 34.26 -11.87
N THR A 575 -5.89 35.43 -11.37
CA THR A 575 -6.37 36.56 -12.19
C THR A 575 -5.28 37.14 -13.08
N ASN A 576 -4.02 37.13 -12.62
CA ASN A 576 -2.86 37.64 -13.35
C ASN A 576 -2.05 36.53 -14.04
N ALA A 577 -2.44 35.26 -13.84
CA ALA A 577 -1.73 34.13 -14.41
C ALA A 577 -2.03 33.99 -15.91
N LYS A 578 -1.01 33.61 -16.67
CA LYS A 578 -1.19 33.29 -18.09
C LYS A 578 -1.95 31.97 -18.23
N ASN A 579 -2.81 31.90 -19.24
CA ASN A 579 -3.48 30.66 -19.63
C ASN A 579 -2.48 29.60 -20.04
N PHE A 580 -2.72 28.34 -19.67
CA PHE A 580 -1.79 27.24 -19.90
C PHE A 580 -1.34 27.10 -21.36
N GLY A 581 -2.26 27.27 -22.31
CA GLY A 581 -1.96 27.29 -23.74
C GLY A 581 -1.54 25.93 -24.32
N LEU A 582 -0.72 25.98 -25.38
CA LEU A 582 -0.28 24.78 -26.11
C LEU A 582 0.93 24.11 -25.44
N ILE A 583 0.88 22.78 -25.38
CA ILE A 583 1.95 21.96 -24.80
C ILE A 583 2.97 21.61 -25.89
N GLY A 584 4.18 22.16 -25.78
CA GLY A 584 5.33 21.71 -26.56
C GLY A 584 5.88 20.35 -26.11
N GLN A 585 7.02 19.93 -26.66
CA GLN A 585 7.64 18.66 -26.25
C GLN A 585 8.13 18.72 -24.79
N ILE A 586 7.51 17.92 -23.92
CA ILE A 586 7.90 17.81 -22.50
C ILE A 586 9.00 16.75 -22.33
N LYS A 587 10.10 17.13 -21.68
CA LYS A 587 11.21 16.24 -21.33
C LYS A 587 10.86 15.43 -20.09
N CYS A 588 10.73 14.11 -20.27
CA CYS A 588 10.47 13.16 -19.19
C CYS A 588 11.77 12.59 -18.59
N GLY A 589 11.67 11.99 -17.41
CA GLY A 589 12.80 11.39 -16.69
C GLY A 589 13.79 12.39 -16.06
N LEU A 590 14.86 11.85 -15.47
CA LEU A 590 15.91 12.64 -14.82
C LEU A 590 17.13 12.77 -15.74
N LYS A 591 17.69 13.98 -15.85
CA LYS A 591 18.94 14.18 -16.60
C LYS A 591 20.10 13.72 -15.72
N ARG A 592 20.54 12.47 -15.92
CA ARG A 592 21.72 11.93 -15.23
C ARG A 592 22.94 12.77 -15.57
N TYR A 593 23.64 13.28 -14.55
CA TYR A 593 25.00 13.76 -14.74
C TYR A 593 25.83 12.58 -15.24
N ASN A 594 26.47 12.74 -16.40
CA ASN A 594 27.26 11.68 -17.01
C ASN A 594 28.32 11.21 -15.99
N LYS A 595 28.17 9.98 -15.49
CA LYS A 595 29.06 9.30 -14.53
C LYS A 595 30.48 9.06 -15.05
N LYS A 596 30.89 9.69 -16.17
CA LYS A 596 32.25 9.67 -16.69
C LYS A 596 33.26 10.06 -15.59
N SER A 597 32.93 11.04 -14.74
CA SER A 597 33.76 11.46 -13.59
C SER A 597 34.10 10.33 -12.60
N ARG A 598 33.21 9.36 -12.34
CA ARG A 598 33.51 8.25 -11.42
C ARG A 598 34.45 7.20 -12.01
N LYS A 599 34.37 6.93 -13.31
CA LYS A 599 35.34 6.05 -13.99
C LYS A 599 36.74 6.66 -13.96
N TYR A 600 36.87 7.97 -14.18
CA TYR A 600 38.15 8.67 -14.04
C TYR A 600 38.66 8.69 -12.60
N LYS A 601 37.79 8.85 -11.59
CA LYS A 601 38.21 8.76 -10.17
C LYS A 601 38.66 7.36 -9.76
N PHE A 602 38.00 6.31 -10.24
CA PHE A 602 38.43 4.92 -10.03
C PHE A 602 39.73 4.59 -10.79
N ALA A 603 39.86 5.06 -12.03
CA ALA A 603 41.09 4.92 -12.80
C ALA A 603 42.25 5.69 -12.16
N LEU A 604 42.00 6.91 -11.64
CA LEU A 604 42.98 7.71 -10.91
C LEU A 604 43.36 7.05 -9.59
N PHE A 605 42.41 6.48 -8.85
CA PHE A 605 42.70 5.72 -7.63
C PHE A 605 43.55 4.47 -7.92
N PHE A 606 43.26 3.73 -9.00
CA PHE A 606 44.09 2.60 -9.44
C PHE A 606 45.47 3.06 -9.91
N LEU A 607 45.57 4.18 -10.63
CA LEU A 607 46.85 4.77 -11.03
C LEU A 607 47.67 5.21 -9.82
N ILE A 608 47.04 5.77 -8.78
CA ILE A 608 47.68 6.13 -7.52
C ILE A 608 48.15 4.87 -6.78
N LEU A 609 47.36 3.80 -6.72
CA LEU A 609 47.78 2.52 -6.13
C LEU A 609 48.94 1.88 -6.89
N ILE A 610 48.89 1.88 -8.23
CA ILE A 610 49.99 1.40 -9.09
C ILE A 610 51.23 2.25 -8.85
N TYR A 611 51.10 3.57 -8.76
CA TYR A 611 52.20 4.49 -8.48
C TYR A 611 52.81 4.28 -7.09
N ILE A 612 51.98 4.10 -6.05
CA ILE A 612 52.43 3.77 -4.68
C ILE A 612 53.13 2.42 -4.65
N TYR A 613 52.59 1.41 -5.35
CA TYR A 613 53.22 0.11 -5.50
C TYR A 613 54.58 0.20 -6.22
N TYR A 614 54.67 0.99 -7.29
CA TYR A 614 55.94 1.25 -7.98
C TYR A 614 56.92 2.01 -7.10
N LEU A 615 56.50 3.02 -6.34
CA LEU A 615 57.34 3.72 -5.37
C LEU A 615 57.86 2.79 -4.28
N TYR A 616 57.01 1.89 -3.77
CA TYR A 616 57.40 0.88 -2.78
C TYR A 616 58.46 -0.09 -3.36
N LYS A 617 58.25 -0.57 -4.59
CA LYS A 617 59.18 -1.45 -5.30
C LYS A 617 60.49 -0.74 -5.69
N PHE A 618 60.44 0.54 -6.06
CA PHE A 618 61.61 1.38 -6.32
C PHE A 618 62.44 1.67 -5.07
N ARG A 619 61.80 1.69 -3.89
CA ARG A 619 62.48 1.89 -2.60
C ARG A 619 63.26 0.65 -2.17
N GLN A 620 62.85 -0.55 -2.61
CA GLN A 620 63.55 -1.81 -2.33
C GLN A 620 64.71 -2.10 -3.30
N HIS A 621 64.63 -1.67 -4.56
CA HIS A 621 65.74 -1.79 -5.52
C HIS A 621 66.66 -0.55 -5.50
N SER A 622 67.63 -0.58 -4.60
CA SER A 622 68.76 0.34 -4.52
C SER A 622 69.71 0.20 -5.72
N LEU A 623 69.41 0.83 -6.86
CA LEU A 623 70.34 0.89 -8.00
C LEU A 623 70.58 2.29 -8.59
N PHE A 624 70.06 3.36 -7.98
CA PHE A 624 70.33 4.73 -8.46
C PHE A 624 70.85 5.67 -7.38
N GLY A 625 71.98 6.33 -7.70
CA GLY A 625 72.71 7.25 -6.84
C GLY A 625 71.95 8.53 -6.49
N LYS A 626 72.39 9.19 -5.40
CA LYS A 626 71.75 10.36 -4.76
C LYS A 626 71.36 11.51 -5.72
N GLN A 627 72.00 11.65 -6.88
CA GLN A 627 71.69 12.70 -7.86
C GLN A 627 70.37 12.47 -8.62
N GLN A 628 69.98 11.23 -8.93
CA GLN A 628 68.74 10.97 -9.67
C GLN A 628 67.48 11.13 -8.81
N LYS A 629 67.58 10.90 -7.49
CA LYS A 629 66.49 11.19 -6.54
C LYS A 629 66.15 12.69 -6.49
N LYS A 630 67.12 13.59 -6.74
CA LYS A 630 66.92 15.04 -6.73
C LYS A 630 66.15 15.56 -7.95
N ILE A 631 66.24 14.87 -9.08
CA ILE A 631 65.59 15.27 -10.35
C ILE A 631 64.10 14.87 -10.37
N LEU A 632 63.74 13.73 -9.78
CA LEU A 632 62.35 13.25 -9.74
C LEU A 632 61.48 13.88 -8.63
N LEU A 633 62.10 14.43 -7.58
CA LEU A 633 61.40 15.07 -6.45
C LEU A 633 61.37 16.61 -6.54
N SER A 634 62.01 17.22 -7.53
CA SER A 634 62.06 18.69 -7.66
C SER A 634 60.71 19.39 -7.89
N PRO A 635 59.68 18.79 -8.53
CA PRO A 635 58.41 19.49 -8.74
C PRO A 635 57.56 19.65 -7.47
N PHE A 636 57.89 18.94 -6.37
CA PHE A 636 57.07 18.88 -5.15
C PHE A 636 57.75 19.46 -3.91
N LEU A 637 58.92 20.08 -4.04
CA LEU A 637 59.56 20.82 -2.95
C LEU A 637 59.32 22.34 -3.02
N ASN A 638 58.63 22.82 -4.07
CA ASN A 638 58.28 24.23 -4.28
C ASN A 638 56.75 24.47 -4.44
N LEU A 639 55.92 23.56 -3.94
CA LEU A 639 54.47 23.70 -3.73
C LEU A 639 54.17 23.32 -2.29
#